data_AF-A0A0F8B0I6-F1
#
_entry.id   AF-A0A0F8B0I6-F1
#
_cell.length_a   1.000
_cell.length_b   1.000
_cell.length_c   1.000
_cell.angle_alpha   90.00
_cell.angle_beta   90.00
_cell.angle_gamma   90.00
#
_symmetry.space_group_name_H-M   'P 1'
#
loop_
_entity.id
_entity.type
_entity.pdbx_description
1 polymer ?
#
loop_
_entity_poly.entity_id
_entity_poly.type
_entity_poly.pdbx_seq_one_letter_code
_entity_poly.pdbx_strand_id
1 'polypeptide(L)'
;MLIDPSAYLATLQNNIRQRPIAWDGAVRASSITDAQLGKIRALSSTQKPEDRRKTIENDMNGFAELFLGAPGKPSSLESAAKHANIIQHLLVLFGDILEHTIPLLASTVLTTIIASTRDQSAVTLKDALPVLLTYLSGLAKNQDSGLQAVAVQQYSSLLYGQAPRQEFWAHRSETVEPLINILRTAAGVGANGNSSVSMWSGVSSGRSAGVDGFINGGVGLQLLYHVLLVLWQLSFEAEEIGDDLDDEYDIIVLYTQLLKVSPKEKTTRLLIATLNNLLEKNPKSLLPTAVLARLPSQVETMISRHMTDPDLVEDLTSLKEMLEEYSKNKTTFDEYMAEVESGHLRWSPPHRNTVFWAENSRRILEHNQGEIVQKLAEIMKKPWDNDKQVLAIACNDIGFLVKEVPEKRHQLDKLGIKTRIMELMGEANETPSLLGDSVRSQGAKMVPFGGFHMPIQYGSVGLVESHKFTRSHASLFDVSHMVQHIFEGPSAAKFLEKVTPADVSGLAPFQSRLSTLLWPETGGIVDDTIITRIGEEKFHVVTNAGCREKDLKYFDSQLATSGVPVSKDTWRVENNGGLVALQGPKAAEILKAVLATDVDLSTFYFGSVIFAQLRLPGGKTSRTVQIARGGYTGEDGFEISTFIPAGEPGNAATELTAMVESLMAAGGDNLKLAGLGARDTLRLEAGMCLYGHDLDDTTTPVEASLSWVIPPTRRAAGGFHGADVILAQLKPKSKGGKGVDRRRVGFLIDGPAPAREGAIIQGKDGEKVGVVTSGSPSPSLGKNIAMGYIKDGLHKAGTEVDVVIRNKTRAAKVTKMPFVQTNYWKGE
;
A
#
# COMPACT_ATOMS: atom_id res chain seq x y z
N MET A 1 8.28 39.96 -44.41
CA MET A 1 7.79 38.57 -44.49
C MET A 1 8.85 37.68 -43.89
N LEU A 2 8.70 37.29 -42.62
CA LEU A 2 9.55 36.29 -41.99
C LEU A 2 9.08 34.92 -42.48
N ILE A 3 9.93 34.25 -43.24
CA ILE A 3 9.68 32.87 -43.68
C ILE A 3 9.73 31.98 -42.43
N ASP A 4 8.78 31.07 -42.30
CA ASP A 4 8.78 30.01 -41.29
C ASP A 4 10.16 29.32 -41.26
N PRO A 5 10.86 29.27 -40.10
CA PRO A 5 12.18 28.67 -39.97
C PRO A 5 12.28 27.25 -40.56
N SER A 6 11.18 26.48 -40.50
CA SER A 6 11.05 25.15 -41.08
C SER A 6 11.15 25.16 -42.62
N ALA A 7 10.42 26.08 -43.27
CA ALA A 7 10.35 26.17 -44.73
C ALA A 7 11.65 26.73 -45.35
N TYR A 8 12.30 27.67 -44.66
CA TYR A 8 13.59 28.22 -45.09
C TYR A 8 14.69 27.16 -45.05
N LEU A 9 14.75 26.36 -43.98
CA LEU A 9 15.75 25.31 -43.80
C LEU A 9 15.57 24.17 -44.81
N ALA A 10 14.33 23.75 -45.07
CA ALA A 10 14.01 22.79 -46.13
C ALA A 10 14.42 23.29 -47.53
N THR A 11 14.24 24.58 -47.80
CA THR A 11 14.67 25.22 -49.04
C THR A 11 16.21 25.24 -49.16
N LEU A 12 16.92 25.55 -48.07
CA LEU A 12 18.38 25.55 -48.03
C LEU A 12 18.96 24.14 -48.24
N GLN A 13 18.42 23.13 -47.56
CA GLN A 13 18.80 21.73 -47.74
C GLN A 13 18.59 21.27 -49.18
N ASN A 14 17.43 21.58 -49.79
CA ASN A 14 17.16 21.26 -51.19
C ASN A 14 18.15 21.93 -52.15
N ASN A 15 18.50 23.20 -51.90
CA ASN A 15 19.51 23.90 -52.69
C ASN A 15 20.89 23.23 -52.58
N ILE A 16 21.27 22.76 -51.39
CA ILE A 16 22.54 22.04 -51.18
C ILE A 16 22.53 20.67 -51.89
N ARG A 17 21.39 19.96 -51.89
CA ARG A 17 21.24 18.66 -52.60
C ARG A 17 21.41 18.79 -54.11
N GLN A 18 20.97 19.89 -54.69
CA GLN A 18 21.03 20.13 -56.14
C GLN A 18 22.37 20.69 -56.64
N ARG A 19 23.28 21.09 -55.74
CA ARG A 19 24.58 21.61 -56.13
C ARG A 19 25.44 20.50 -56.75
N PRO A 20 25.99 20.71 -57.96
CA PRO A 20 26.87 19.73 -58.58
C PRO A 20 28.20 19.65 -57.81
N ILE A 21 28.56 18.45 -57.35
CA ILE A 21 29.84 18.18 -56.70
C ILE A 21 30.68 17.33 -57.64
N ALA A 22 31.89 17.80 -57.94
CA ALA A 22 32.86 17.09 -58.76
C ALA A 22 33.53 15.95 -57.95
N TRP A 23 32.76 14.90 -57.66
CA TRP A 23 33.18 13.78 -56.81
C TRP A 23 34.47 13.10 -57.27
N ASP A 24 34.65 12.90 -58.57
CA ASP A 24 35.87 12.27 -59.10
C ASP A 24 37.09 13.20 -58.91
N GLY A 25 36.88 14.51 -58.84
CA GLY A 25 37.92 15.48 -58.47
C GLY A 25 38.24 15.45 -56.97
N ALA A 26 37.24 15.26 -56.12
CA ALA A 26 37.41 15.12 -54.67
C ALA A 26 38.18 13.85 -54.28
N VAL A 27 37.98 12.75 -55.02
CA VAL A 27 38.76 11.51 -54.85
C VAL A 27 40.21 11.70 -55.26
N ARG A 28 40.46 12.34 -56.42
CA ARG A 28 41.83 12.64 -56.87
C ARG A 28 42.59 13.59 -55.93
N ALA A 29 41.86 14.47 -55.23
CA ALA A 29 42.42 15.38 -54.25
C ALA A 29 42.59 14.76 -52.84
N SER A 30 42.35 13.45 -52.70
CA SER A 30 42.36 12.73 -51.42
C SER A 30 41.45 13.34 -50.35
N SER A 31 40.43 14.08 -50.76
CA SER A 31 39.45 14.68 -49.83
C SER A 31 38.40 13.67 -49.39
N ILE A 32 38.13 12.65 -50.22
CA ILE A 32 37.25 11.51 -49.96
C ILE A 32 37.86 10.27 -50.65
N THR A 33 37.71 9.08 -50.08
CA THR A 33 38.16 7.80 -50.69
C THR A 33 37.12 7.21 -51.63
N ASP A 34 37.53 6.34 -52.57
CA ASP A 34 36.59 5.63 -53.46
C ASP A 34 35.52 4.83 -52.69
N ALA A 35 35.89 4.23 -51.56
CA ALA A 35 34.96 3.51 -50.69
C ALA A 35 33.92 4.44 -50.04
N GLN A 36 34.35 5.63 -49.58
CA GLN A 36 33.44 6.64 -49.03
C GLN A 36 32.52 7.21 -50.12
N LEU A 37 33.03 7.45 -51.32
CA LEU A 37 32.22 7.91 -52.45
C LEU A 37 31.17 6.88 -52.89
N GLY A 38 31.51 5.59 -52.87
CA GLY A 38 30.57 4.51 -53.14
C GLY A 38 29.36 4.53 -52.18
N LYS A 39 29.62 4.74 -50.89
CA LYS A 39 28.57 4.86 -49.85
C LYS A 39 27.71 6.11 -50.01
N ILE A 40 28.32 7.26 -50.32
CA ILE A 40 27.60 8.50 -50.61
C ILE A 40 26.65 8.29 -51.80
N ARG A 41 27.14 7.73 -52.91
CA ARG A 41 26.33 7.47 -54.12
C ARG A 41 25.20 6.47 -53.88
N ALA A 42 25.41 5.44 -53.06
CA ALA A 42 24.37 4.47 -52.71
C ALA A 42 23.16 5.14 -52.02
N LEU A 43 23.40 6.12 -51.14
CA LEU A 43 22.34 6.88 -50.48
C LEU A 43 21.70 7.93 -51.39
N SER A 44 22.51 8.65 -52.18
CA SER A 44 22.01 9.71 -53.07
C SER A 44 21.16 9.17 -54.24
N SER A 45 21.44 7.96 -54.72
CA SER A 45 20.74 7.34 -55.86
C SER A 45 19.39 6.72 -55.47
N THR A 46 19.19 6.41 -54.19
CA THR A 46 17.95 5.81 -53.68
C THR A 46 16.98 6.92 -53.31
N GLN A 47 15.79 7.00 -53.93
CA GLN A 47 14.83 8.11 -53.68
C GLN A 47 13.77 7.78 -52.62
N LYS A 48 13.48 6.50 -52.37
CA LYS A 48 12.47 6.07 -51.40
C LYS A 48 13.07 5.93 -50.00
N PRO A 49 12.44 6.50 -48.94
CA PRO A 49 12.94 6.40 -47.57
C PRO A 49 13.14 4.95 -47.07
N GLU A 50 12.25 4.01 -47.44
CA GLU A 50 12.36 2.61 -47.00
C GLU A 50 13.54 1.86 -47.63
N ASP A 51 13.87 2.16 -48.89
CA ASP A 51 15.00 1.53 -49.59
C ASP A 51 16.34 2.11 -49.09
N ARG A 52 16.36 3.40 -48.72
CA ARG A 52 17.50 4.02 -48.02
C ARG A 52 17.73 3.34 -46.67
N ARG A 53 16.66 3.08 -45.92
CA ARG A 53 16.72 2.38 -44.63
C ARG A 53 17.36 1.00 -44.75
N LYS A 54 16.89 0.16 -45.68
CA LYS A 54 17.48 -1.16 -45.93
C LYS A 54 18.97 -1.08 -46.32
N THR A 55 19.33 -0.08 -47.11
CA THR A 55 20.73 0.13 -47.53
C THR A 55 21.64 0.45 -46.34
N ILE A 56 21.15 1.27 -45.40
CA ILE A 56 21.90 1.63 -44.19
C ILE A 56 21.94 0.48 -43.18
N GLU A 57 20.82 -0.24 -42.99
CA GLU A 57 20.77 -1.42 -42.10
C GLU A 57 21.76 -2.52 -42.52
N ASN A 58 22.02 -2.67 -43.82
CA ASN A 58 22.95 -3.66 -44.34
C ASN A 58 24.45 -3.32 -44.11
N ASP A 59 24.82 -2.04 -43.87
CA ASP A 59 26.21 -1.61 -43.64
C ASP A 59 26.31 -0.47 -42.60
N MET A 60 25.73 -0.68 -41.43
CA MET A 60 25.60 0.36 -40.40
C MET A 60 26.95 0.89 -39.90
N ASN A 61 27.93 0.00 -39.67
CA ASN A 61 29.29 0.38 -39.27
C ASN A 61 29.99 1.17 -40.36
N GLY A 62 29.80 0.78 -41.62
CA GLY A 62 30.39 1.47 -42.74
C GLY A 62 29.87 2.90 -42.93
N PHE A 63 28.60 3.16 -42.62
CA PHE A 63 28.05 4.53 -42.61
C PHE A 63 28.46 5.31 -41.36
N ALA A 64 28.64 4.68 -40.20
CA ALA A 64 29.20 5.35 -39.02
C ALA A 64 30.65 5.82 -39.27
N GLU A 65 31.50 4.96 -39.82
CA GLU A 65 32.89 5.28 -40.19
C GLU A 65 32.99 6.41 -41.23
N LEU A 66 31.98 6.58 -42.09
CA LEU A 66 31.94 7.68 -43.06
C LEU A 66 32.01 9.03 -42.34
N PHE A 67 31.26 9.20 -41.25
CA PHE A 67 31.14 10.46 -40.51
C PHE A 67 32.12 10.56 -39.32
N LEU A 68 32.44 9.44 -38.68
CA LEU A 68 33.29 9.39 -37.48
C LEU A 68 34.77 9.09 -37.78
N GLY A 69 35.07 8.54 -38.96
CA GLY A 69 36.39 7.99 -39.26
C GLY A 69 36.58 6.58 -38.68
N ALA A 70 37.78 6.03 -38.88
CA ALA A 70 38.18 4.74 -38.32
C ALA A 70 39.50 4.93 -37.55
N PRO A 71 39.90 4.02 -36.65
CA PRO A 71 41.17 4.15 -35.92
C PRO A 71 42.36 4.39 -36.87
N GLY A 72 43.00 5.56 -36.77
CA GLY A 72 44.12 5.97 -37.63
C GLY A 72 43.73 6.47 -39.04
N LYS A 73 42.44 6.66 -39.34
CA LYS A 73 41.95 7.22 -40.61
C LYS A 73 40.96 8.38 -40.36
N PRO A 74 41.18 9.57 -40.94
CA PRO A 74 40.30 10.71 -40.75
C PRO A 74 38.90 10.46 -41.33
N SER A 75 37.89 11.07 -40.73
CA SER A 75 36.51 11.01 -41.23
C SER A 75 36.37 11.70 -42.59
N SER A 76 35.25 11.48 -43.29
CA SER A 76 34.98 12.24 -44.52
C SER A 76 34.79 13.73 -44.25
N LEU A 77 34.33 14.11 -43.05
CA LEU A 77 34.20 15.51 -42.62
C LEU A 77 35.57 16.15 -42.38
N GLU A 78 36.49 15.44 -41.74
CA GLU A 78 37.86 15.89 -41.50
C GLU A 78 38.68 15.95 -42.78
N SER A 79 38.58 14.92 -43.62
CA SER A 79 39.28 14.84 -44.91
C SER A 79 38.80 15.90 -45.90
N ALA A 80 37.51 16.26 -45.84
CA ALA A 80 36.91 17.29 -46.66
C ALA A 80 36.91 18.69 -46.01
N ALA A 81 37.59 18.90 -44.88
CA ALA A 81 37.55 20.15 -44.10
C ALA A 81 37.85 21.43 -44.91
N LYS A 82 38.64 21.32 -45.99
CA LYS A 82 38.98 22.45 -46.89
C LYS A 82 37.97 22.70 -48.01
N HIS A 83 36.96 21.85 -48.15
CA HIS A 83 35.97 21.87 -49.24
C HIS A 83 34.56 22.05 -48.68
N ALA A 84 34.19 23.30 -48.40
CA ALA A 84 32.90 23.66 -47.79
C ALA A 84 31.66 23.05 -48.48
N ASN A 85 31.67 22.93 -49.82
CA ASN A 85 30.56 22.33 -50.56
C ASN A 85 30.38 20.83 -50.27
N ILE A 86 31.49 20.11 -50.05
CA ILE A 86 31.47 18.68 -49.73
C ILE A 86 30.98 18.51 -48.29
N ILE A 87 31.47 19.32 -47.35
CA ILE A 87 31.01 19.32 -45.95
C ILE A 87 29.51 19.62 -45.88
N GLN A 88 29.05 20.67 -46.56
CA GLN A 88 27.62 21.02 -46.58
C GLN A 88 26.76 19.87 -47.11
N HIS A 89 27.22 19.17 -48.15
CA HIS A 89 26.50 18.03 -48.69
C HIS A 89 26.53 16.82 -47.78
N LEU A 90 27.67 16.55 -47.12
CA LEU A 90 27.79 15.50 -46.10
C LEU A 90 26.91 15.79 -44.89
N LEU A 91 26.79 17.04 -44.45
CA LEU A 91 25.92 17.46 -43.35
C LEU A 91 24.43 17.38 -43.71
N VAL A 92 24.06 17.72 -44.95
CA VAL A 92 22.68 17.53 -45.43
C VAL A 92 22.38 16.05 -45.60
N LEU A 93 23.31 15.25 -46.12
CA LEU A 93 23.18 13.79 -46.20
C LEU A 93 23.05 13.18 -44.80
N PHE A 94 23.81 13.68 -43.83
CA PHE A 94 23.69 13.28 -42.43
C PHE A 94 22.32 13.68 -41.86
N GLY A 95 21.86 14.91 -42.08
CA GLY A 95 20.52 15.35 -41.71
C GLY A 95 19.41 14.48 -42.29
N ASP A 96 19.53 14.08 -43.55
CA ASP A 96 18.57 13.18 -44.22
C ASP A 96 18.56 11.78 -43.61
N ILE A 97 19.72 11.30 -43.16
CA ILE A 97 19.84 10.05 -42.40
C ILE A 97 19.12 10.21 -41.05
N LEU A 98 19.36 11.32 -40.35
CA LEU A 98 18.77 11.62 -39.03
C LEU A 98 17.24 11.79 -39.06
N GLU A 99 16.67 12.48 -40.05
CA GLU A 99 15.23 12.77 -40.13
C GLU A 99 14.38 11.53 -40.47
N HIS A 100 14.94 10.53 -41.16
CA HIS A 100 14.15 9.44 -41.75
C HIS A 100 14.68 8.02 -41.53
N THR A 101 15.81 7.81 -40.85
CA THR A 101 16.49 6.51 -40.97
C THR A 101 17.35 6.10 -39.77
N ILE A 102 16.83 5.13 -39.00
CA ILE A 102 17.52 4.33 -37.96
C ILE A 102 18.02 5.16 -36.77
N PRO A 103 17.22 5.27 -35.70
CA PRO A 103 17.59 5.97 -34.46
C PRO A 103 18.95 5.58 -33.86
N LEU A 104 19.36 4.32 -34.07
CA LEU A 104 20.63 3.76 -33.59
C LEU A 104 21.87 4.40 -34.24
N LEU A 105 21.85 4.62 -35.55
CA LEU A 105 22.97 5.24 -36.26
C LEU A 105 23.06 6.74 -35.90
N ALA A 106 21.90 7.39 -35.85
CA ALA A 106 21.75 8.78 -35.46
C ALA A 106 22.33 9.07 -34.08
N SER A 107 21.92 8.31 -33.07
CA SER A 107 22.41 8.47 -31.69
C SER A 107 23.92 8.25 -31.60
N THR A 108 24.43 7.20 -32.26
CA THR A 108 25.84 6.81 -32.16
C THR A 108 26.77 7.86 -32.77
N VAL A 109 26.43 8.38 -33.96
CA VAL A 109 27.26 9.38 -34.64
C VAL A 109 27.21 10.73 -33.91
N LEU A 110 26.03 11.20 -33.51
CA LEU A 110 25.89 12.47 -32.79
C LEU A 110 26.60 12.45 -31.44
N THR A 111 26.40 11.40 -30.64
CA THR A 111 27.06 11.26 -29.35
C THR A 111 28.57 11.21 -29.48
N THR A 112 29.10 10.46 -30.45
CA THR A 112 30.55 10.34 -30.63
C THR A 112 31.17 11.68 -31.05
N ILE A 113 30.51 12.44 -31.95
CA ILE A 113 30.97 13.78 -32.32
C ILE A 113 30.99 14.70 -31.10
N ILE A 114 29.89 14.78 -30.34
CA ILE A 114 29.80 15.65 -29.18
C ILE A 114 30.81 15.24 -28.08
N ALA A 115 30.93 13.94 -27.79
CA ALA A 115 31.90 13.41 -26.84
C ALA A 115 33.36 13.62 -27.27
N SER A 116 33.63 13.79 -28.56
CA SER A 116 34.96 14.13 -29.08
C SER A 116 35.29 15.62 -28.98
N THR A 117 34.28 16.51 -29.04
CA THR A 117 34.42 17.97 -28.94
C THR A 117 34.52 18.54 -27.51
N ARG A 118 34.80 17.65 -26.54
CA ARG A 118 34.88 17.85 -25.07
C ARG A 118 35.12 19.29 -24.61
N ASP A 119 34.24 19.81 -23.75
CA ASP A 119 34.29 21.04 -22.91
C ASP A 119 34.78 22.35 -23.56
N GLN A 120 35.17 22.34 -24.83
CA GLN A 120 35.89 23.43 -25.50
C GLN A 120 34.95 24.39 -26.24
N SER A 121 33.71 23.99 -26.51
CA SER A 121 32.74 24.77 -27.28
C SER A 121 31.50 25.09 -26.46
N ALA A 122 31.32 26.36 -26.12
CA ALA A 122 30.13 26.85 -25.40
C ALA A 122 28.82 26.56 -26.16
N VAL A 123 28.85 26.57 -27.49
CA VAL A 123 27.70 26.22 -28.35
C VAL A 123 27.33 24.74 -28.20
N THR A 124 28.34 23.87 -28.03
CA THR A 124 28.09 22.44 -27.83
C THR A 124 27.41 22.19 -26.48
N LEU A 125 27.86 22.86 -25.43
CA LEU A 125 27.29 22.71 -24.09
C LEU A 125 25.90 23.36 -23.95
N LYS A 126 25.68 24.56 -24.51
CA LYS A 126 24.42 25.31 -24.32
C LYS A 126 23.33 24.97 -25.31
N ASP A 127 23.68 24.66 -26.56
CA ASP A 127 22.70 24.53 -27.64
C ASP A 127 22.55 23.08 -28.11
N ALA A 128 23.66 22.35 -28.31
CA ALA A 128 23.62 21.01 -28.89
C ALA A 128 23.35 19.90 -27.86
N LEU A 129 23.93 20.00 -26.66
CA LEU A 129 23.83 18.97 -25.63
C LEU A 129 22.40 18.78 -25.11
N PRO A 130 21.63 19.84 -24.76
CA PRO A 130 20.25 19.67 -24.30
C PRO A 130 19.36 18.96 -25.33
N VAL A 131 19.49 19.32 -26.62
CA VAL A 131 18.73 18.69 -27.71
C VAL A 131 19.06 17.20 -27.84
N LEU A 132 20.34 16.83 -27.72
CA LEU A 132 20.74 15.43 -27.74
C LEU A 132 20.24 14.67 -26.50
N LEU A 133 20.26 15.30 -25.31
CA LEU A 133 19.75 14.70 -24.08
C LEU A 133 18.25 14.41 -24.17
N THR A 134 17.46 15.33 -24.71
CA THR A 134 16.03 15.12 -24.97
C THR A 134 15.80 13.98 -25.97
N TYR A 135 16.59 13.90 -27.05
CA TYR A 135 16.51 12.80 -28.00
C TYR A 135 16.82 11.44 -27.36
N LEU A 136 17.93 11.35 -26.62
CA LEU A 136 18.32 10.13 -25.91
C LEU A 136 17.31 9.77 -24.81
N SER A 137 16.65 10.75 -24.17
CA SER A 137 15.59 10.52 -23.19
C SER A 137 14.40 9.81 -23.84
N GLY A 138 14.01 10.25 -25.04
CA GLY A 138 12.98 9.58 -25.84
C GLY A 138 13.33 8.12 -26.15
N LEU A 139 14.59 7.83 -26.45
CA LEU A 139 15.07 6.45 -26.68
C LEU A 139 15.12 5.63 -25.39
N ALA A 140 15.53 6.22 -24.27
CA ALA A 140 15.57 5.57 -22.96
C ALA A 140 14.16 5.24 -22.41
N LYS A 141 13.14 6.00 -22.81
CA LYS A 141 11.73 5.76 -22.46
C LYS A 141 11.02 4.77 -23.40
N ASN A 142 11.66 4.35 -24.49
CA ASN A 142 11.06 3.44 -25.47
C ASN A 142 10.86 2.03 -24.89
N GLN A 143 9.88 1.26 -25.35
CA GLN A 143 9.65 -0.12 -24.89
C GLN A 143 10.67 -1.13 -25.46
N ASP A 144 11.39 -0.77 -26.52
CA ASP A 144 12.43 -1.62 -27.11
C ASP A 144 13.70 -1.63 -26.23
N SER A 145 14.03 -2.79 -25.66
CA SER A 145 15.19 -2.97 -24.77
C SER A 145 16.53 -2.70 -25.45
N GLY A 146 16.62 -2.87 -26.77
CA GLY A 146 17.82 -2.57 -27.56
C GLY A 146 18.03 -1.07 -27.69
N LEU A 147 16.97 -0.31 -27.99
CA LEU A 147 17.01 1.15 -28.04
C LEU A 147 17.30 1.76 -26.67
N GLN A 148 16.72 1.21 -25.61
CA GLN A 148 17.04 1.62 -24.23
C GLN A 148 18.52 1.40 -23.91
N ALA A 149 19.06 0.20 -24.17
CA ALA A 149 20.45 -0.12 -23.88
C ALA A 149 21.43 0.81 -24.62
N VAL A 150 21.12 1.12 -25.87
CA VAL A 150 21.91 2.05 -26.68
C VAL A 150 21.85 3.45 -26.08
N ALA A 151 20.67 3.97 -25.74
CA ALA A 151 20.52 5.30 -25.17
C ALA A 151 21.38 5.47 -23.90
N VAL A 152 21.33 4.47 -23.01
CA VAL A 152 22.10 4.49 -21.76
C VAL A 152 23.61 4.37 -22.02
N GLN A 153 24.03 3.55 -22.98
CA GLN A 153 25.43 3.48 -23.40
C GLN A 153 25.93 4.82 -23.96
N GLN A 154 25.09 5.52 -24.72
CA GLN A 154 25.43 6.84 -25.25
C GLN A 154 25.51 7.90 -24.14
N TYR A 155 24.63 7.87 -23.14
CA TYR A 155 24.77 8.74 -21.96
C TYR A 155 26.13 8.57 -21.29
N SER A 156 26.58 7.33 -21.09
CA SER A 156 27.89 7.09 -20.47
C SER A 156 29.04 7.72 -21.26
N SER A 157 28.94 7.77 -22.59
CA SER A 157 29.95 8.39 -23.45
C SER A 157 29.96 9.92 -23.34
N LEU A 158 28.80 10.55 -23.10
CA LEU A 158 28.67 11.99 -22.92
C LEU A 158 29.16 12.47 -21.55
N LEU A 159 28.97 11.67 -20.49
CA LEU A 159 29.18 12.06 -19.09
C LEU A 159 30.63 11.98 -18.61
N TYR A 160 31.59 11.88 -19.54
CA TYR A 160 33.01 11.84 -19.21
C TYR A 160 33.52 13.16 -18.60
N GLY A 161 33.03 14.31 -19.07
CA GLY A 161 33.41 15.65 -18.58
C GLY A 161 32.49 16.18 -17.47
N GLN A 162 32.97 17.16 -16.69
CA GLN A 162 32.21 17.79 -15.60
C GLN A 162 31.02 18.60 -16.14
N ALA A 163 31.23 19.47 -17.13
CA ALA A 163 30.18 20.32 -17.68
C ALA A 163 28.99 19.52 -18.28
N PRO A 164 29.23 18.43 -19.04
CA PRO A 164 28.15 17.53 -19.45
C PRO A 164 27.39 16.86 -18.31
N ARG A 165 28.04 16.52 -17.18
CA ARG A 165 27.37 15.95 -16.01
C ARG A 165 26.44 16.95 -15.33
N GLN A 166 26.90 18.20 -15.16
CA GLN A 166 26.08 19.27 -14.60
C GLN A 166 24.85 19.56 -15.49
N GLU A 167 25.03 19.60 -16.82
CA GLU A 167 23.91 19.81 -17.75
C GLU A 167 22.93 18.62 -17.76
N PHE A 168 23.46 17.40 -17.66
CA PHE A 168 22.64 16.18 -17.53
C PHE A 168 21.80 16.19 -16.26
N TRP A 169 22.36 16.68 -15.15
CA TRP A 169 21.64 16.85 -13.88
C TRP A 169 20.62 17.99 -13.93
N ALA A 170 20.93 19.10 -14.60
CA ALA A 170 19.99 20.21 -14.78
C ALA A 170 18.69 19.74 -15.47
N HIS A 171 18.79 18.72 -16.33
CA HIS A 171 17.66 18.09 -17.03
C HIS A 171 17.22 16.74 -16.40
N ARG A 172 17.46 16.53 -15.10
CA ARG A 172 17.24 15.25 -14.39
C ARG A 172 15.85 14.63 -14.51
N SER A 173 14.79 15.42 -14.66
CA SER A 173 13.42 14.89 -14.90
C SER A 173 13.30 14.13 -16.23
N GLU A 174 14.08 14.51 -17.25
CA GLU A 174 14.11 13.81 -18.53
C GLU A 174 15.20 12.74 -18.58
N THR A 175 16.32 12.94 -17.89
CA THR A 175 17.52 12.10 -18.01
C THR A 175 17.62 11.05 -16.90
N VAL A 176 17.54 11.44 -15.62
CA VAL A 176 17.76 10.59 -14.45
C VAL A 176 16.51 9.81 -14.08
N GLU A 177 15.32 10.44 -14.10
CA GLU A 177 14.06 9.80 -13.70
C GLU A 177 13.77 8.47 -14.45
N PRO A 178 13.95 8.37 -15.79
CA PRO A 178 13.79 7.09 -16.49
C PRO A 178 14.78 6.01 -16.03
N LEU A 179 16.01 6.39 -15.72
CA LEU A 179 17.04 5.48 -15.23
C LEU A 179 16.69 4.94 -13.85
N ILE A 180 16.18 5.80 -12.96
CA ILE A 180 15.68 5.42 -11.64
C ILE A 180 14.50 4.45 -11.76
N ASN A 181 13.59 4.66 -12.73
CA ASN A 181 12.48 3.73 -12.96
C ASN A 181 12.94 2.33 -13.43
N ILE A 182 14.00 2.25 -14.23
CA ILE A 182 14.64 0.97 -14.59
C ILE A 182 15.23 0.31 -13.34
N LEU A 183 15.91 1.06 -12.47
CA LEU A 183 16.45 0.55 -11.21
C LEU A 183 15.37 0.09 -10.24
N ARG A 184 14.26 0.84 -10.10
CA ARG A 184 13.10 0.44 -9.28
C ARG A 184 12.51 -0.88 -9.78
N THR A 185 12.37 -1.02 -11.10
CA THR A 185 11.92 -2.27 -11.74
C THR A 185 12.86 -3.43 -11.43
N ALA A 186 14.18 -3.22 -11.55
CA ALA A 186 15.20 -4.23 -11.21
C ALA A 186 15.23 -4.59 -9.72
N ALA A 187 14.87 -3.65 -8.84
CA ALA A 187 14.71 -3.88 -7.41
C ALA A 187 13.39 -4.62 -7.07
N GLY A 188 12.48 -4.81 -8.02
CA GLY A 188 11.17 -5.44 -7.82
C GLY A 188 10.08 -4.49 -7.32
N VAL A 189 10.24 -3.19 -7.57
CA VAL A 189 9.32 -2.11 -7.17
C VAL A 189 8.60 -1.60 -8.42
N GLY A 190 7.27 -1.70 -8.47
CA GLY A 190 6.47 -1.31 -9.64
C GLY A 190 6.53 0.20 -9.95
N ALA A 191 6.41 0.55 -11.23
CA ALA A 191 6.56 1.92 -11.74
C ALA A 191 5.42 2.90 -11.38
N ASN A 192 4.30 2.42 -10.85
CA ASN A 192 3.16 3.28 -10.47
C ASN A 192 3.16 3.54 -8.95
N GLY A 193 3.52 4.78 -8.60
CA GLY A 193 3.28 5.50 -7.33
C GLY A 193 2.86 4.67 -6.11
N ASN A 194 3.84 4.14 -5.39
CA ASN A 194 3.86 3.86 -3.94
C ASN A 194 5.25 3.28 -3.58
N SER A 195 6.32 4.01 -3.92
CA SER A 195 7.63 3.42 -4.16
C SER A 195 8.67 3.54 -3.04
N SER A 196 8.47 4.32 -1.97
CA SER A 196 9.44 4.36 -0.86
C SER A 196 9.14 3.28 0.20
N VAL A 197 7.88 3.10 0.61
CA VAL A 197 7.48 2.17 1.70
C VAL A 197 7.83 0.69 1.41
N SER A 198 7.75 0.24 0.16
CA SER A 198 8.16 -1.12 -0.24
C SER A 198 9.67 -1.31 -0.20
N MET A 199 10.45 -0.28 -0.57
CA MET A 199 11.91 -0.28 -0.49
C MET A 199 12.43 -0.23 0.95
N TRP A 200 11.69 0.42 1.85
CA TRP A 200 12.10 0.57 3.24
C TRP A 200 11.59 -0.53 4.19
N SER A 201 10.47 -1.21 3.87
CA SER A 201 9.89 -2.29 4.69
C SER A 201 10.65 -3.61 4.60
N GLY A 202 11.60 -3.74 3.66
CA GLY A 202 12.41 -4.96 3.48
C GLY A 202 11.60 -6.17 2.99
N VAL A 203 10.32 -5.99 2.66
CA VAL A 203 9.45 -7.03 2.09
C VAL A 203 9.73 -7.10 0.59
N SER A 204 10.80 -7.79 0.20
CA SER A 204 10.99 -8.18 -1.20
C SER A 204 10.12 -9.41 -1.50
N SER A 205 9.28 -9.35 -2.52
CA SER A 205 8.76 -10.56 -3.19
C SER A 205 9.95 -11.47 -3.50
N GLY A 206 9.83 -12.75 -3.11
CA GLY A 206 10.93 -13.72 -3.12
C GLY A 206 11.69 -13.78 -4.44
N ARG A 207 12.95 -14.22 -4.37
CA ARG A 207 13.80 -14.53 -5.53
C ARG A 207 12.99 -15.36 -6.54
N SER A 208 12.55 -14.74 -7.63
CA SER A 208 12.25 -15.53 -8.83
C SER A 208 13.60 -16.02 -9.35
N ALA A 209 13.72 -17.32 -9.59
CA ALA A 209 14.90 -17.87 -10.24
C ALA A 209 14.95 -17.26 -11.65
N GLY A 210 15.79 -16.22 -11.81
CA GLY A 210 15.97 -15.54 -13.08
C GLY A 210 16.47 -16.52 -14.13
N VAL A 211 15.82 -16.50 -15.30
CA VAL A 211 16.36 -17.06 -16.53
C VAL A 211 17.70 -16.38 -16.82
N ASP A 212 18.72 -17.12 -17.23
CA ASP A 212 20.07 -16.61 -17.49
C ASP A 212 20.04 -15.28 -18.27
N GLY A 213 20.55 -14.21 -17.65
CA GLY A 213 20.68 -12.88 -18.25
C GLY A 213 19.69 -11.81 -17.80
N PHE A 214 18.62 -12.15 -17.07
CA PHE A 214 17.59 -11.20 -16.61
C PHE A 214 17.47 -11.14 -15.07
N ILE A 215 17.18 -9.95 -14.54
CA ILE A 215 16.88 -9.69 -13.13
C ILE A 215 15.36 -9.47 -12.97
N ASN A 216 14.86 -9.47 -11.72
CA ASN A 216 13.48 -9.14 -11.36
C ASN A 216 12.88 -8.05 -12.27
N GLY A 217 11.62 -8.25 -12.67
CA GLY A 217 10.91 -7.32 -13.55
C GLY A 217 11.31 -7.38 -15.03
N GLY A 218 12.15 -8.34 -15.45
CA GLY A 218 12.52 -8.53 -16.86
C GLY A 218 13.64 -7.60 -17.35
N VAL A 219 14.36 -6.94 -16.44
CA VAL A 219 15.48 -6.05 -16.80
C VAL A 219 16.72 -6.88 -17.15
N GLY A 220 17.25 -6.69 -18.35
CA GLY A 220 18.49 -7.36 -18.79
C GLY A 220 19.71 -6.87 -18.01
N LEU A 221 20.59 -7.80 -17.61
CA LEU A 221 21.79 -7.49 -16.80
C LEU A 221 22.72 -6.45 -17.46
N GLN A 222 22.80 -6.46 -18.79
CA GLN A 222 23.62 -5.49 -19.53
C GLN A 222 23.02 -4.09 -19.46
N LEU A 223 21.71 -3.93 -19.59
CA LEU A 223 21.04 -2.65 -19.41
C LEU A 223 21.26 -2.12 -17.99
N LEU A 224 21.03 -2.97 -16.98
CA LEU A 224 21.28 -2.62 -15.57
C LEU A 224 22.71 -2.11 -15.35
N TYR A 225 23.71 -2.81 -15.90
CA TYR A 225 25.11 -2.40 -15.79
C TYR A 225 25.36 -1.00 -16.37
N HIS A 226 24.84 -0.67 -17.56
CA HIS A 226 25.04 0.64 -18.16
C HIS A 226 24.30 1.74 -17.39
N VAL A 227 23.11 1.44 -16.83
CA VAL A 227 22.38 2.40 -15.99
C VAL A 227 23.18 2.73 -14.74
N LEU A 228 23.71 1.70 -14.07
CA LEU A 228 24.59 1.89 -12.90
C LEU A 228 25.87 2.63 -13.27
N LEU A 229 26.42 2.43 -14.46
CA LEU A 229 27.62 3.12 -14.93
C LEU A 229 27.37 4.61 -15.11
N VAL A 230 26.22 4.99 -15.68
CA VAL A 230 25.80 6.39 -15.84
C VAL A 230 25.66 7.08 -14.48
N LEU A 231 24.99 6.44 -13.52
CA LEU A 231 24.84 7.00 -12.17
C LEU A 231 26.15 7.03 -11.39
N TRP A 232 27.03 6.05 -11.60
CA TRP A 232 28.38 6.09 -11.05
C TRP A 232 29.18 7.28 -11.60
N GLN A 233 29.14 7.54 -12.91
CA GLN A 233 29.77 8.73 -13.51
C GLN A 233 29.19 10.03 -12.95
N LEU A 234 27.88 10.06 -12.71
CA LEU A 234 27.21 11.22 -12.13
C LEU A 234 27.64 11.45 -10.66
N SER A 235 27.90 10.39 -9.89
CA SER A 235 28.32 10.51 -8.48
C SER A 235 29.70 11.14 -8.26
N PHE A 236 30.48 11.40 -9.32
CA PHE A 236 31.69 12.23 -9.19
C PHE A 236 31.36 13.69 -8.84
N GLU A 237 30.13 14.16 -9.11
CA GLU A 237 29.63 15.47 -8.67
C GLU A 237 28.81 15.36 -7.38
N ALA A 238 29.02 14.32 -6.57
CA ALA A 238 28.23 14.01 -5.37
C ALA A 238 28.09 15.18 -4.38
N GLU A 239 29.07 16.08 -4.29
CA GLU A 239 29.01 17.26 -3.43
C GLU A 239 27.88 18.22 -3.82
N GLU A 240 27.54 18.32 -5.11
CA GLU A 240 26.48 19.21 -5.60
C GLU A 240 25.11 18.53 -5.67
N ILE A 241 25.08 17.22 -5.94
CA ILE A 241 23.84 16.53 -6.30
C ILE A 241 23.39 15.49 -5.27
N GLY A 242 24.25 15.12 -4.31
CA GLY A 242 24.05 13.93 -3.49
C GLY A 242 22.79 13.96 -2.63
N ASP A 243 22.53 15.10 -1.98
CA ASP A 243 21.33 15.32 -1.17
C ASP A 243 20.06 15.32 -2.02
N ASP A 244 20.06 16.09 -3.12
CA ASP A 244 18.92 16.14 -4.06
C ASP A 244 18.62 14.76 -4.68
N LEU A 245 19.65 13.93 -4.94
CA LEU A 245 19.48 12.60 -5.50
C LEU A 245 18.80 11.64 -4.52
N ASP A 246 19.06 11.77 -3.21
CA ASP A 246 18.37 10.99 -2.18
C ASP A 246 16.97 11.53 -1.89
N ASP A 247 16.81 12.86 -1.77
CA ASP A 247 15.54 13.52 -1.51
C ASP A 247 14.51 13.30 -2.63
N GLU A 248 14.92 13.35 -3.90
CA GLU A 248 14.01 13.17 -5.04
C GLU A 248 13.76 11.68 -5.38
N TYR A 249 14.73 10.80 -5.17
CA TYR A 249 14.68 9.43 -5.74
C TYR A 249 14.89 8.28 -4.74
N ASP A 250 15.11 8.54 -3.45
CA ASP A 250 15.46 7.54 -2.42
C ASP A 250 16.71 6.70 -2.80
N ILE A 251 17.74 7.34 -3.37
CA ILE A 251 18.84 6.64 -4.02
C ILE A 251 19.59 5.69 -3.08
N ILE A 252 19.83 6.08 -1.81
CA ILE A 252 20.56 5.27 -0.85
C ILE A 252 19.81 3.96 -0.55
N VAL A 253 18.49 4.05 -0.49
CA VAL A 253 17.56 2.96 -0.19
C VAL A 253 17.47 2.01 -1.36
N LEU A 254 17.30 2.58 -2.56
CA LEU A 254 17.22 1.85 -3.81
C LEU A 254 18.51 1.06 -4.06
N TYR A 255 19.67 1.67 -3.83
CA TYR A 255 20.96 1.00 -3.97
C TYR A 255 21.14 -0.10 -2.91
N THR A 256 20.72 0.14 -1.67
CA THR A 256 20.75 -0.87 -0.60
C THR A 256 19.84 -2.07 -0.91
N GLN A 257 18.69 -1.84 -1.55
CA GLN A 257 17.81 -2.88 -2.07
C GLN A 257 18.45 -3.66 -3.22
N LEU A 258 19.03 -2.96 -4.20
CA LEU A 258 19.70 -3.57 -5.35
C LEU A 258 20.88 -4.46 -4.93
N LEU A 259 21.64 -4.08 -3.89
CA LEU A 259 22.71 -4.91 -3.33
C LEU A 259 22.21 -6.28 -2.83
N LYS A 260 20.97 -6.39 -2.36
CA LYS A 260 20.38 -7.68 -1.92
C LYS A 260 20.16 -8.63 -3.09
N VAL A 261 19.76 -8.09 -4.25
CA VAL A 261 19.37 -8.85 -5.44
C VAL A 261 20.47 -8.95 -6.49
N SER A 262 21.53 -8.15 -6.40
CA SER A 262 22.64 -8.10 -7.37
C SER A 262 23.32 -9.47 -7.51
N PRO A 263 23.30 -10.09 -8.71
CA PRO A 263 23.82 -11.44 -8.91
C PRO A 263 25.28 -11.48 -9.38
N LYS A 264 25.86 -10.35 -9.81
CA LYS A 264 27.19 -10.30 -10.45
C LYS A 264 28.09 -9.22 -9.85
N GLU A 265 29.37 -9.53 -9.78
CA GLU A 265 30.39 -8.69 -9.18
C GLU A 265 30.52 -7.32 -9.85
N LYS A 266 30.45 -7.27 -11.19
CA LYS A 266 30.53 -6.02 -11.97
C LYS A 266 29.42 -5.00 -11.65
N THR A 267 28.21 -5.44 -11.33
CA THR A 267 27.10 -4.54 -10.97
C THR A 267 27.19 -4.15 -9.51
N THR A 268 27.61 -5.07 -8.65
CA THR A 268 27.90 -4.80 -7.24
C THR A 268 29.00 -3.75 -7.10
N ARG A 269 30.07 -3.82 -7.89
CA ARG A 269 31.15 -2.82 -7.92
C ARG A 269 30.64 -1.42 -8.17
N LEU A 270 29.80 -1.22 -9.19
CA LEU A 270 29.24 0.10 -9.48
C LEU A 270 28.29 0.59 -8.36
N LEU A 271 27.50 -0.30 -7.76
CA LEU A 271 26.63 0.05 -6.63
C LEU A 271 27.44 0.54 -5.43
N ILE A 272 28.49 -0.20 -5.03
CA ILE A 272 29.32 0.16 -3.88
C ILE A 272 30.13 1.43 -4.17
N ALA A 273 30.78 1.54 -5.34
CA ALA A 273 31.55 2.73 -5.69
C ALA A 273 30.70 4.01 -5.71
N THR A 274 29.45 3.92 -6.20
CA THR A 274 28.51 5.05 -6.18
C THR A 274 28.14 5.42 -4.75
N LEU A 275 27.86 4.43 -3.88
CA LEU A 275 27.54 4.68 -2.47
C LEU A 275 28.73 5.31 -1.73
N ASN A 276 29.96 4.86 -1.99
CA ASN A 276 31.17 5.48 -1.43
C ASN A 276 31.26 6.97 -1.82
N ASN A 277 31.16 7.27 -3.12
CA ASN A 277 31.22 8.66 -3.61
C ASN A 277 30.16 9.56 -2.94
N LEU A 278 28.92 9.07 -2.84
CA LEU A 278 27.82 9.84 -2.24
C LEU A 278 28.02 10.06 -0.73
N LEU A 279 28.34 8.99 0.01
CA LEU A 279 28.46 9.03 1.47
C LEU A 279 29.73 9.75 1.95
N GLU A 280 30.83 9.63 1.21
CA GLU A 280 32.08 10.34 1.52
C GLU A 280 31.91 11.86 1.38
N LYS A 281 31.19 12.32 0.34
CA LYS A 281 30.96 13.75 0.09
C LYS A 281 29.84 14.35 0.94
N ASN A 282 28.84 13.54 1.33
CA ASN A 282 27.68 14.00 2.09
C ASN A 282 27.48 13.20 3.39
N PRO A 283 28.48 13.15 4.29
CA PRO A 283 28.43 12.25 5.45
C PRO A 283 27.39 12.69 6.50
N LYS A 284 27.03 13.98 6.54
CA LYS A 284 26.08 14.49 7.55
C LYS A 284 24.64 14.10 7.25
N SER A 285 24.26 14.15 5.98
CA SER A 285 22.90 13.89 5.48
C SER A 285 22.70 12.43 5.12
N LEU A 286 23.63 11.82 4.36
CA LEU A 286 23.40 10.51 3.74
C LEU A 286 23.82 9.30 4.60
N LEU A 287 24.81 9.41 5.50
CA LEU A 287 25.16 8.31 6.44
C LEU A 287 24.01 7.92 7.37
N PRO A 288 23.24 8.86 7.98
CA PRO A 288 22.03 8.51 8.70
C PRO A 288 21.04 7.68 7.86
N THR A 289 20.76 8.12 6.63
CA THR A 289 19.86 7.40 5.71
C THR A 289 20.37 6.00 5.42
N ALA A 290 21.68 5.84 5.18
CA ALA A 290 22.30 4.56 4.87
C ALA A 290 22.19 3.55 6.03
N VAL A 291 22.42 4.00 7.26
CA VAL A 291 22.27 3.15 8.46
C VAL A 291 20.80 2.74 8.63
N LEU A 292 19.86 3.67 8.49
CA LEU A 292 18.42 3.39 8.55
C LEU A 292 17.96 2.40 7.46
N ALA A 293 18.55 2.47 6.27
CA ALA A 293 18.28 1.55 5.16
C ALA A 293 18.86 0.14 5.40
N ARG A 294 19.55 -0.08 6.52
CA ARG A 294 20.28 -1.30 6.89
C ARG A 294 21.47 -1.62 5.99
N LEU A 295 22.09 -0.60 5.39
CA LEU A 295 23.30 -0.77 4.58
C LEU A 295 24.44 -1.50 5.34
N PRO A 296 24.72 -1.22 6.63
CA PRO A 296 25.79 -1.93 7.36
C PRO A 296 25.64 -3.46 7.33
N SER A 297 24.42 -3.95 7.59
CA SER A 297 24.13 -5.40 7.54
C SER A 297 24.30 -6.00 6.14
N GLN A 298 24.03 -5.22 5.09
CA GLN A 298 24.21 -5.67 3.71
C GLN A 298 25.69 -5.71 3.33
N VAL A 299 26.47 -4.70 3.73
CA VAL A 299 27.91 -4.65 3.52
C VAL A 299 28.60 -5.84 4.20
N GLU A 300 28.25 -6.15 5.46
CA GLU A 300 28.74 -7.35 6.15
C GLU A 300 28.40 -8.64 5.40
N THR A 301 27.16 -8.74 4.91
CA THR A 301 26.71 -9.88 4.10
C THR A 301 27.53 -10.00 2.81
N MET A 302 27.88 -8.90 2.14
CA MET A 302 28.68 -8.93 0.91
C MET A 302 30.14 -9.31 1.18
N ILE A 303 30.74 -8.79 2.25
CA ILE A 303 32.11 -9.15 2.65
C ILE A 303 32.21 -10.66 2.92
N SER A 304 31.18 -11.26 3.53
CA SER A 304 31.16 -12.72 3.78
C SER A 304 31.22 -13.57 2.50
N ARG A 305 30.82 -13.02 1.34
CA ARG A 305 30.66 -13.76 0.07
C ARG A 305 31.96 -13.98 -0.73
N HIS A 306 33.14 -13.61 -0.21
CA HIS A 306 34.46 -13.83 -0.83
C HIS A 306 34.55 -13.30 -2.27
N MET A 307 34.55 -11.97 -2.43
CA MET A 307 34.72 -11.28 -3.71
C MET A 307 36.16 -11.45 -4.25
N THR A 308 36.30 -11.46 -5.59
CA THR A 308 37.56 -11.62 -6.32
C THR A 308 38.13 -10.33 -6.90
N ASP A 309 37.31 -9.30 -7.13
CA ASP A 309 37.73 -7.99 -7.65
C ASP A 309 38.40 -7.14 -6.54
N PRO A 310 39.71 -6.76 -6.68
CA PRO A 310 40.42 -5.98 -5.66
C PRO A 310 39.80 -4.62 -5.37
N ASP A 311 39.32 -3.92 -6.40
CA ASP A 311 38.78 -2.56 -6.25
C ASP A 311 37.44 -2.62 -5.47
N LEU A 312 36.62 -3.63 -5.74
CA LEU A 312 35.37 -3.86 -5.00
C LEU A 312 35.65 -4.18 -3.52
N VAL A 313 36.71 -4.94 -3.22
CA VAL A 313 37.07 -5.29 -1.84
C VAL A 313 37.56 -4.05 -1.08
N GLU A 314 38.36 -3.21 -1.72
CA GLU A 314 38.81 -1.93 -1.16
C GLU A 314 37.60 -1.03 -0.87
N ASP A 315 36.72 -0.86 -1.86
CA ASP A 315 35.50 -0.07 -1.74
C ASP A 315 34.56 -0.58 -0.62
N LEU A 316 34.37 -1.90 -0.51
CA LEU A 316 33.56 -2.51 0.57
C LEU A 316 34.17 -2.28 1.95
N THR A 317 35.50 -2.31 2.04
CA THR A 317 36.23 -2.08 3.30
C THR A 317 36.09 -0.62 3.72
N SER A 318 36.30 0.33 2.80
CA SER A 318 36.11 1.76 3.01
C SER A 318 34.67 2.08 3.48
N LEU A 319 33.67 1.53 2.78
CA LEU A 319 32.26 1.72 3.13
C LEU A 319 31.94 1.17 4.53
N LYS A 320 32.48 0.00 4.87
CA LYS A 320 32.30 -0.62 6.18
C LYS A 320 32.89 0.25 7.28
N GLU A 321 34.13 0.72 7.10
CA GLU A 321 34.82 1.56 8.09
C GLU A 321 34.04 2.86 8.34
N MET A 322 33.58 3.52 7.28
CA MET A 322 32.77 4.74 7.35
C MET A 322 31.46 4.52 8.13
N LEU A 323 30.75 3.42 7.86
CA LEU A 323 29.50 3.07 8.54
C LEU A 323 29.72 2.63 10.00
N GLU A 324 30.80 1.92 10.29
CA GLU A 324 31.16 1.50 11.66
C GLU A 324 31.59 2.69 12.52
N GLU A 325 32.40 3.61 11.97
CA GLU A 325 32.82 4.82 12.66
C GLU A 325 31.61 5.68 13.03
N TYR A 326 30.66 5.82 12.09
CA TYR A 326 29.39 6.47 12.36
C TYR A 326 28.60 5.75 13.46
N SER A 327 28.48 4.42 13.39
CA SER A 327 27.65 3.63 14.32
C SER A 327 28.24 3.55 15.75
N LYS A 328 29.57 3.54 15.90
CA LYS A 328 30.23 3.50 17.22
C LYS A 328 30.08 4.81 18.01
N ASN A 329 29.91 5.93 17.32
CA ASN A 329 29.92 7.26 17.91
C ASN A 329 28.51 7.79 18.24
N LYS A 330 27.44 7.05 17.96
CA LYS A 330 26.06 7.52 18.14
C LYS A 330 25.37 6.89 19.35
N THR A 331 24.76 7.74 20.18
CA THR A 331 23.79 7.32 21.19
C THR A 331 22.41 7.16 20.54
N THR A 332 21.49 6.40 21.17
CA THR A 332 20.08 6.30 20.73
C THR A 332 19.37 7.67 20.66
N PHE A 333 19.90 8.67 21.38
CA PHE A 333 19.48 10.06 21.29
C PHE A 333 19.96 10.74 20.00
N ASP A 334 21.21 10.48 19.58
CA ASP A 334 21.79 11.02 18.34
C ASP A 334 21.21 10.36 17.07
N GLU A 335 20.72 9.13 17.21
CA GLU A 335 19.91 8.43 16.19
C GLU A 335 18.55 9.11 16.03
N TYR A 336 17.83 9.32 17.13
CA TYR A 336 16.55 10.03 17.12
C TYR A 336 16.68 11.46 16.58
N MET A 337 17.72 12.19 16.99
CA MET A 337 18.00 13.52 16.46
C MET A 337 18.20 13.53 14.96
N ALA A 338 19.05 12.62 14.44
CA ALA A 338 19.29 12.54 13.00
C ALA A 338 18.01 12.17 12.22
N GLU A 339 17.17 11.30 12.79
CA GLU A 339 15.89 10.91 12.20
C GLU A 339 14.93 12.11 12.13
N VAL A 340 14.83 12.91 13.19
CA VAL A 340 14.04 14.15 13.19
C VAL A 340 14.64 15.22 12.27
N GLU A 341 15.96 15.38 12.23
CA GLU A 341 16.63 16.34 11.35
C GLU A 341 16.42 16.01 9.86
N SER A 342 16.47 14.73 9.51
CA SER A 342 16.24 14.24 8.15
C SER A 342 14.80 14.45 7.65
N GLY A 343 13.85 14.64 8.56
CA GLY A 343 12.42 14.74 8.24
C GLY A 343 11.73 13.41 7.91
N HIS A 344 12.44 12.29 7.89
CA HIS A 344 11.95 10.97 7.49
C HIS A 344 11.82 10.02 8.69
N LEU A 345 10.77 10.23 9.49
CA LEU A 345 10.50 9.44 10.70
C LEU A 345 10.02 8.01 10.39
N ARG A 346 10.53 7.03 11.12
CA ARG A 346 10.17 5.61 11.04
C ARG A 346 9.91 5.05 12.41
N TRP A 347 9.30 3.87 12.43
CA TRP A 347 9.15 3.14 13.66
C TRP A 347 10.48 2.46 14.06
N SER A 348 11.40 3.24 14.62
CA SER A 348 12.68 2.80 15.18
C SER A 348 12.58 2.65 16.71
N PRO A 349 13.55 2.00 17.39
CA PRO A 349 13.53 1.80 18.84
C PRO A 349 13.30 3.10 19.65
N PRO A 350 13.89 4.27 19.32
CA PRO A 350 13.56 5.54 19.96
C PRO A 350 12.05 5.88 20.00
N HIS A 351 11.34 5.72 18.88
CA HIS A 351 9.91 6.07 18.78
C HIS A 351 8.96 5.11 19.51
N ARG A 352 9.43 3.89 19.85
CA ARG A 352 8.63 2.84 20.50
C ARG A 352 8.99 2.58 21.95
N ASN A 353 10.21 2.90 22.35
CA ASN A 353 10.73 2.53 23.65
C ASN A 353 10.33 3.55 24.71
N THR A 354 9.47 3.14 25.64
CA THR A 354 9.04 4.00 26.75
C THR A 354 10.18 4.42 27.67
N VAL A 355 11.24 3.61 27.80
CA VAL A 355 12.42 3.92 28.61
C VAL A 355 13.22 5.05 27.98
N PHE A 356 13.37 5.04 26.65
CA PHE A 356 14.01 6.14 25.92
C PHE A 356 13.31 7.47 26.20
N TRP A 357 11.99 7.51 26.10
CA TRP A 357 11.21 8.72 26.37
C TRP A 357 11.28 9.15 27.84
N ALA A 358 11.23 8.21 28.79
CA ALA A 358 11.39 8.54 30.20
C ALA A 358 12.74 9.21 30.51
N GLU A 359 13.80 8.78 29.83
CA GLU A 359 15.17 9.30 30.05
C GLU A 359 15.47 10.58 29.26
N ASN A 360 14.90 10.73 28.05
CA ASN A 360 15.35 11.75 27.10
C ASN A 360 14.32 12.87 26.84
N SER A 361 13.04 12.74 27.23
CA SER A 361 12.01 13.74 26.89
C SER A 361 12.35 15.17 27.34
N ARG A 362 12.91 15.33 28.55
CA ARG A 362 13.33 16.64 29.05
C ARG A 362 14.49 17.22 28.24
N ARG A 363 15.46 16.36 27.90
CA ARG A 363 16.61 16.71 27.06
C ARG A 363 16.15 17.12 25.65
N ILE A 364 15.19 16.42 25.06
CA ILE A 364 14.62 16.74 23.73
C ILE A 364 13.98 18.14 23.73
N LEU A 365 13.21 18.48 24.77
CA LEU A 365 12.53 19.79 24.87
C LEU A 365 13.50 20.96 25.14
N GLU A 366 14.66 20.68 25.72
CA GLU A 366 15.66 21.67 26.14
C GLU A 366 16.84 21.81 25.17
N HIS A 367 17.07 20.81 24.32
CA HIS A 367 18.17 20.78 23.38
C HIS A 367 18.14 22.00 22.45
N ASN A 368 19.23 22.80 22.46
CA ASN A 368 19.38 24.01 21.66
C ASN A 368 18.12 24.90 21.65
N GLN A 369 17.53 25.17 22.83
CA GLN A 369 16.31 25.97 22.96
C GLN A 369 15.06 25.37 22.25
N GLY A 370 15.01 24.04 22.13
CA GLY A 370 13.88 23.31 21.55
C GLY A 370 13.96 23.11 20.04
N GLU A 371 15.15 23.13 19.45
CA GLU A 371 15.40 22.95 18.02
C GLU A 371 14.77 21.67 17.47
N ILE A 372 14.93 20.54 18.17
CA ILE A 372 14.35 19.24 17.79
C ILE A 372 12.81 19.33 17.71
N VAL A 373 12.21 20.06 18.65
CA VAL A 373 10.76 20.24 18.73
C VAL A 373 10.26 21.19 17.65
N GLN A 374 11.05 22.21 17.30
CA GLN A 374 10.77 23.07 16.16
C GLN A 374 10.81 22.27 14.86
N LYS A 375 11.78 21.36 14.70
CA LYS A 375 11.87 20.49 13.53
C LYS A 375 10.71 19.51 13.43
N LEU A 376 10.29 18.91 14.54
CA LEU A 376 9.04 18.13 14.58
C LEU A 376 7.83 18.98 14.16
N ALA A 377 7.74 20.23 14.60
CA ALA A 377 6.68 21.13 14.19
C ALA A 377 6.74 21.47 12.68
N GLU A 378 7.93 21.58 12.09
CA GLU A 378 8.13 21.76 10.66
C GLU A 378 7.69 20.53 9.85
N ILE A 379 8.07 19.32 10.29
CA ILE A 379 7.65 18.06 9.68
C ILE A 379 6.12 17.99 9.65
N MET A 380 5.47 18.34 10.77
CA MET A 380 4.01 18.38 10.88
C MET A 380 3.32 19.50 10.10
N LYS A 381 4.04 20.42 9.45
CA LYS A 381 3.43 21.48 8.62
C LYS A 381 3.44 21.17 7.13
N LYS A 382 4.26 20.22 6.66
CA LYS A 382 4.34 19.85 5.23
C LYS A 382 3.06 19.15 4.76
N PRO A 383 2.62 19.25 3.49
CA PRO A 383 1.51 18.46 2.95
C PRO A 383 1.90 16.98 2.71
N TRP A 384 1.02 16.02 3.03
CA TRP A 384 1.36 14.59 3.18
C TRP A 384 0.39 13.60 2.53
N ASP A 385 -0.15 13.90 1.35
CA ASP A 385 -1.02 12.96 0.64
C ASP A 385 -0.34 11.59 0.39
N ASN A 386 0.99 11.53 0.40
CA ASN A 386 1.81 10.34 0.14
C ASN A 386 2.62 9.80 1.35
N ASP A 387 2.66 10.45 2.53
CA ASP A 387 3.50 10.02 3.68
C ASP A 387 2.80 10.16 5.05
N LYS A 388 1.73 9.39 5.25
CA LYS A 388 0.93 9.38 6.48
C LYS A 388 1.65 8.75 7.67
N GLN A 389 2.72 7.98 7.43
CA GLN A 389 3.43 7.25 8.48
C GLN A 389 4.34 8.17 9.29
N VAL A 390 5.11 9.04 8.61
CA VAL A 390 5.95 10.05 9.27
C VAL A 390 5.14 10.91 10.22
N LEU A 391 3.94 11.32 9.77
CA LEU A 391 3.01 12.10 10.56
C LEU A 391 2.53 11.35 11.82
N ALA A 392 2.15 10.08 11.68
CA ALA A 392 1.71 9.26 12.80
C ALA A 392 2.83 9.09 13.86
N ILE A 393 4.07 8.97 13.42
CA ILE A 393 5.25 8.86 14.30
C ILE A 393 5.51 10.20 14.99
N ALA A 394 5.49 11.32 14.26
CA ALA A 394 5.60 12.66 14.85
C ALA A 394 4.51 12.90 15.92
N CYS A 395 3.26 12.51 15.64
CA CYS A 395 2.16 12.60 16.60
C CYS A 395 2.38 11.71 17.83
N ASN A 396 2.89 10.49 17.64
CA ASN A 396 3.24 9.57 18.73
C ASN A 396 4.34 10.16 19.62
N ASP A 397 5.38 10.71 19.03
CA ASP A 397 6.52 11.32 19.73
C ASP A 397 6.08 12.53 20.57
N ILE A 398 5.23 13.39 20.00
CA ILE A 398 4.62 14.50 20.73
C ILE A 398 3.72 13.97 21.85
N GLY A 399 3.01 12.86 21.64
CA GLY A 399 2.25 12.17 22.67
C GLY A 399 3.13 11.75 23.85
N PHE A 400 4.30 11.18 23.58
CA PHE A 400 5.28 10.85 24.62
C PHE A 400 5.85 12.09 25.31
N LEU A 401 6.22 13.14 24.57
CA LEU A 401 6.71 14.40 25.15
C LEU A 401 5.70 15.04 26.11
N VAL A 402 4.41 15.09 25.72
CA VAL A 402 3.33 15.63 26.56
C VAL A 402 3.07 14.75 27.79
N LYS A 403 3.22 13.43 27.65
CA LYS A 403 3.00 12.47 28.74
C LYS A 403 4.12 12.51 29.77
N GLU A 404 5.37 12.53 29.34
CA GLU A 404 6.54 12.45 30.22
C GLU A 404 6.95 13.82 30.79
N VAL A 405 6.68 14.94 30.08
CA VAL A 405 6.99 16.32 30.54
C VAL A 405 5.77 17.24 30.39
N PRO A 406 4.68 16.99 31.15
CA PRO A 406 3.42 17.73 31.01
C PRO A 406 3.56 19.23 31.32
N GLU A 407 4.51 19.63 32.17
CA GLU A 407 4.75 21.03 32.55
C GLU A 407 5.24 21.91 31.39
N LYS A 408 5.83 21.31 30.34
CA LYS A 408 6.34 22.04 29.16
C LYS A 408 5.40 22.02 27.96
N ARG A 409 4.18 21.51 28.13
CA ARG A 409 3.16 21.47 27.07
C ARG A 409 2.94 22.84 26.39
N HIS A 410 3.05 23.94 27.15
CA HIS A 410 2.88 25.29 26.61
C HIS A 410 3.92 25.66 25.53
N GLN A 411 5.13 25.07 25.57
CA GLN A 411 6.15 25.25 24.54
C GLN A 411 5.70 24.66 23.19
N LEU A 412 5.05 23.48 23.22
CA LEU A 412 4.48 22.83 22.04
C LEU A 412 3.29 23.62 21.48
N ASP A 413 2.46 24.16 22.37
CA ASP A 413 1.32 25.00 21.99
C ASP A 413 1.77 26.27 21.25
N LYS A 414 2.86 26.93 21.69
CA LYS A 414 3.44 28.12 21.02
C LYS A 414 3.92 27.85 19.59
N LEU A 415 4.33 26.62 19.30
CA LEU A 415 4.79 26.21 17.96
C LEU A 415 3.63 25.88 17.00
N GLY A 416 2.38 25.96 17.48
CA GLY A 416 1.18 25.65 16.70
C GLY A 416 0.89 24.15 16.56
N ILE A 417 1.65 23.29 17.24
CA ILE A 417 1.52 21.83 17.17
C ILE A 417 0.13 21.37 17.61
N LYS A 418 -0.44 21.95 18.67
CA LYS A 418 -1.79 21.60 19.14
C LYS A 418 -2.85 21.88 18.08
N THR A 419 -2.80 23.04 17.44
CA THR A 419 -3.73 23.41 16.36
C THR A 419 -3.56 22.43 15.19
N ARG A 420 -2.32 22.12 14.81
CA ARG A 420 -2.04 21.19 13.72
C ARG A 420 -2.49 19.75 14.03
N ILE A 421 -2.31 19.27 15.27
CA ILE A 421 -2.84 17.97 15.71
C ILE A 421 -4.37 17.99 15.65
N MET A 422 -5.02 19.08 16.04
CA MET A 422 -6.48 19.21 15.95
C MET A 422 -6.98 19.24 14.50
N GLU A 423 -6.25 19.91 13.59
CA GLU A 423 -6.51 19.87 12.15
C GLU A 423 -6.31 18.47 11.58
N LEU A 424 -5.26 17.76 12.00
CA LEU A 424 -4.97 16.38 11.60
C LEU A 424 -5.99 15.37 12.09
N MET A 425 -6.52 15.60 13.29
CA MET A 425 -7.69 14.88 13.79
C MET A 425 -8.98 15.26 13.02
N GLY A 426 -8.94 16.29 12.17
CA GLY A 426 -10.04 16.77 11.32
C GLY A 426 -9.82 16.61 9.80
N GLU A 427 -8.63 16.23 9.31
CA GLU A 427 -8.32 16.07 7.87
C GLU A 427 -8.99 14.78 7.30
N ALA A 428 -10.16 14.99 6.69
CA ALA A 428 -10.78 14.41 5.48
C ALA A 428 -10.58 12.93 5.03
N ASN A 429 -9.97 12.02 5.80
CA ASN A 429 -9.96 10.59 5.45
C ASN A 429 -10.84 9.71 6.36
N GLU A 430 -11.47 10.29 7.38
CA GLU A 430 -12.42 9.57 8.22
C GLU A 430 -13.83 10.11 8.03
N THR A 431 -14.74 9.24 7.63
CA THR A 431 -16.16 9.61 7.49
C THR A 431 -16.74 9.76 8.89
N PRO A 432 -17.31 10.93 9.26
CA PRO A 432 -18.01 11.05 10.54
C PRO A 432 -19.10 9.98 10.65
N SER A 433 -19.39 9.50 11.87
CA SER A 433 -20.60 8.69 12.11
C SER A 433 -21.82 9.36 11.46
N LEU A 434 -22.72 8.60 10.84
CA LEU A 434 -23.90 9.16 10.16
C LEU A 434 -24.84 9.92 11.12
N LEU A 435 -24.78 9.64 12.43
CA LEU A 435 -25.47 10.41 13.47
C LEU A 435 -24.75 11.73 13.88
N GLY A 436 -23.59 12.01 13.28
CA GLY A 436 -22.88 13.30 13.30
C GLY A 436 -22.89 14.09 14.61
N ASP A 437 -23.24 15.38 14.51
CA ASP A 437 -23.21 16.38 15.58
C ASP A 437 -24.21 16.13 16.72
N SER A 438 -25.31 15.41 16.45
CA SER A 438 -26.32 15.04 17.45
C SER A 438 -25.73 14.14 18.54
N VAL A 439 -24.89 13.17 18.15
CA VAL A 439 -24.14 12.30 19.06
C VAL A 439 -23.01 13.04 19.79
N ARG A 440 -22.30 13.95 19.12
CA ARG A 440 -21.23 14.76 19.72
C ARG A 440 -21.75 15.67 20.84
N SER A 441 -22.97 16.20 20.68
CA SER A 441 -23.63 17.04 21.69
C SER A 441 -23.93 16.32 23.02
N GLN A 442 -23.94 14.98 23.03
CA GLN A 442 -24.19 14.17 24.23
C GLN A 442 -22.91 13.76 24.98
N GLY A 443 -21.77 14.41 24.70
CA GLY A 443 -20.50 14.17 25.39
C GLY A 443 -19.88 12.82 25.08
N ALA A 444 -20.10 12.29 23.87
CA ALA A 444 -19.51 11.03 23.44
C ALA A 444 -17.99 11.12 23.30
N LYS A 445 -17.28 10.10 23.77
CA LYS A 445 -15.85 9.91 23.49
C LYS A 445 -15.75 9.21 22.14
N MET A 446 -15.11 9.87 21.18
CA MET A 446 -14.99 9.38 19.81
C MET A 446 -13.62 8.72 19.59
N VAL A 447 -13.57 7.71 18.72
CA VAL A 447 -12.35 7.00 18.32
C VAL A 447 -12.38 6.68 16.82
N PRO A 448 -11.22 6.63 16.15
CA PRO A 448 -11.15 6.13 14.78
C PRO A 448 -11.43 4.62 14.74
N PHE A 449 -12.32 4.18 13.84
CA PHE A 449 -12.69 2.78 13.66
C PHE A 449 -13.15 2.51 12.22
N GLY A 450 -12.41 1.66 11.48
CA GLY A 450 -12.81 1.22 10.14
C GLY A 450 -12.98 2.35 9.11
N GLY A 451 -12.21 3.43 9.20
CA GLY A 451 -12.35 4.62 8.34
C GLY A 451 -13.46 5.59 8.78
N PHE A 452 -14.06 5.37 9.96
CA PHE A 452 -15.07 6.25 10.56
C PHE A 452 -14.66 6.78 11.93
N HIS A 453 -15.21 7.92 12.32
CA HIS A 453 -15.09 8.43 13.68
C HIS A 453 -16.31 8.01 14.50
N MET A 454 -16.15 7.00 15.36
CA MET A 454 -17.24 6.31 16.06
C MET A 454 -17.18 6.52 17.58
N PRO A 455 -18.33 6.55 18.28
CA PRO A 455 -18.37 6.70 19.73
C PRO A 455 -17.97 5.40 20.45
N ILE A 456 -16.89 5.44 21.24
CA ILE A 456 -16.51 4.33 22.12
C ILE A 456 -17.38 4.28 23.38
N GLN A 457 -17.83 5.44 23.84
CA GLN A 457 -18.59 5.64 25.07
C GLN A 457 -19.42 6.92 24.95
N TYR A 458 -20.61 6.95 25.55
CA TYR A 458 -21.50 8.12 25.60
C TYR A 458 -21.56 8.71 27.01
N GLY A 459 -21.41 10.03 27.12
CA GLY A 459 -21.48 10.77 28.38
C GLY A 459 -20.47 10.29 29.45
N SER A 460 -20.84 10.43 30.72
CA SER A 460 -20.05 9.99 31.88
C SER A 460 -20.30 8.53 32.28
N VAL A 461 -21.25 7.84 31.64
CA VAL A 461 -21.62 6.46 31.97
C VAL A 461 -20.48 5.52 31.58
N GLY A 462 -19.89 4.83 32.54
CA GLY A 462 -18.76 3.93 32.31
C GLY A 462 -19.12 2.74 31.40
N LEU A 463 -18.13 2.13 30.76
CA LEU A 463 -18.31 0.96 29.89
C LEU A 463 -19.08 -0.18 30.59
N VAL A 464 -18.75 -0.47 31.85
CA VAL A 464 -19.39 -1.51 32.66
C VAL A 464 -20.87 -1.20 32.91
N GLU A 465 -21.22 0.04 33.19
CA GLU A 465 -22.60 0.46 33.41
C GLU A 465 -23.40 0.42 32.11
N SER A 466 -22.82 0.89 31.00
CA SER A 466 -23.44 0.82 29.68
C SER A 466 -23.73 -0.63 29.28
N HIS A 467 -22.78 -1.55 29.49
CA HIS A 467 -22.98 -2.98 29.27
C HIS A 467 -24.15 -3.53 30.10
N LYS A 468 -24.15 -3.28 31.42
CA LYS A 468 -25.21 -3.76 32.32
C LYS A 468 -26.57 -3.16 31.97
N PHE A 469 -26.58 -1.92 31.50
CA PHE A 469 -27.80 -1.27 31.02
C PHE A 469 -28.37 -2.01 29.80
N THR A 470 -27.55 -2.34 28.79
CA THR A 470 -27.99 -3.14 27.64
C THR A 470 -28.58 -4.49 28.05
N ARG A 471 -27.98 -5.17 29.04
CA ARG A 471 -28.47 -6.47 29.56
C ARG A 471 -29.83 -6.38 30.27
N SER A 472 -30.16 -5.22 30.84
CA SER A 472 -31.38 -5.05 31.67
C SER A 472 -32.48 -4.25 30.98
N HIS A 473 -32.14 -3.43 29.99
CA HIS A 473 -33.03 -2.48 29.31
C HIS A 473 -32.89 -2.63 27.79
N ALA A 474 -32.69 -1.53 27.06
CA ALA A 474 -32.27 -1.56 25.66
C ALA A 474 -31.19 -0.51 25.42
N SER A 475 -30.35 -0.71 24.41
CA SER A 475 -29.35 0.23 23.97
C SER A 475 -29.35 0.36 22.47
N LEU A 476 -29.06 1.57 22.00
CA LEU A 476 -28.98 1.88 20.58
C LEU A 476 -27.52 2.10 20.20
N PHE A 477 -27.03 1.33 19.23
CA PHE A 477 -25.68 1.41 18.70
C PHE A 477 -25.70 1.96 17.29
N ASP A 478 -24.85 2.95 17.00
CA ASP A 478 -24.57 3.35 15.62
C ASP A 478 -23.67 2.30 14.96
N VAL A 479 -24.22 1.62 13.96
CA VAL A 479 -23.51 0.62 13.15
C VAL A 479 -23.51 1.00 11.67
N SER A 480 -23.71 2.28 11.37
CA SER A 480 -23.81 2.78 9.98
C SER A 480 -22.49 2.70 9.20
N HIS A 481 -21.39 2.40 9.88
CA HIS A 481 -20.07 2.17 9.29
C HIS A 481 -19.98 0.84 8.51
N MET A 482 -20.87 -0.12 8.78
CA MET A 482 -20.91 -1.41 8.11
C MET A 482 -21.16 -1.24 6.61
N VAL A 483 -20.56 -2.10 5.78
CA VAL A 483 -20.68 -2.01 4.32
C VAL A 483 -21.92 -2.78 3.90
N GLN A 484 -22.84 -2.11 3.20
CA GLN A 484 -24.10 -2.68 2.76
C GLN A 484 -24.06 -2.90 1.24
N HIS A 485 -24.22 -4.14 0.81
CA HIS A 485 -24.20 -4.55 -0.60
C HIS A 485 -25.56 -5.09 -1.03
N ILE A 486 -25.96 -4.78 -2.27
CA ILE A 486 -27.11 -5.40 -2.92
C ILE A 486 -26.61 -6.25 -4.07
N PHE A 487 -27.03 -7.52 -4.08
CA PHE A 487 -26.89 -8.45 -5.19
C PHE A 487 -28.27 -8.77 -5.76
N GLU A 488 -28.46 -8.65 -7.07
CA GLU A 488 -29.77 -8.75 -7.73
C GLU A 488 -29.70 -9.56 -9.03
N GLY A 489 -30.75 -10.32 -9.35
CA GLY A 489 -30.88 -11.10 -10.58
C GLY A 489 -30.56 -12.59 -10.43
N PRO A 490 -30.76 -13.38 -11.50
CA PRO A 490 -30.92 -14.84 -11.42
C PRO A 490 -29.65 -15.57 -10.99
N SER A 491 -28.49 -14.94 -11.19
CA SER A 491 -27.19 -15.49 -10.84
C SER A 491 -26.72 -15.12 -9.43
N ALA A 492 -27.42 -14.21 -8.72
CA ALA A 492 -26.97 -13.66 -7.44
C ALA A 492 -26.80 -14.74 -6.37
N ALA A 493 -27.80 -15.63 -6.22
CA ALA A 493 -27.73 -16.73 -5.25
C ALA A 493 -26.55 -17.67 -5.56
N LYS A 494 -26.35 -18.04 -6.82
CA LYS A 494 -25.27 -18.91 -7.27
C LYS A 494 -23.90 -18.30 -7.02
N PHE A 495 -23.74 -16.99 -7.24
CA PHE A 495 -22.51 -16.28 -6.94
C PHE A 495 -22.22 -16.25 -5.44
N LEU A 496 -23.22 -15.89 -4.61
CA LEU A 496 -23.06 -15.88 -3.16
C LEU A 496 -22.74 -17.26 -2.60
N GLU A 497 -23.33 -18.33 -3.16
CA GLU A 497 -22.99 -19.72 -2.82
C GLU A 497 -21.61 -20.17 -3.32
N LYS A 498 -21.04 -19.47 -4.28
CA LYS A 498 -19.67 -19.71 -4.74
C LYS A 498 -18.69 -19.15 -3.71
N VAL A 499 -18.87 -17.90 -3.31
CA VAL A 499 -17.94 -17.19 -2.41
C VAL A 499 -18.19 -17.46 -0.92
N THR A 500 -19.33 -18.04 -0.56
CA THR A 500 -19.68 -18.42 0.82
C THR A 500 -20.09 -19.88 0.93
N PRO A 501 -19.95 -20.51 2.11
CA PRO A 501 -20.43 -21.87 2.34
C PRO A 501 -21.93 -21.94 2.64
N ALA A 502 -22.65 -20.82 2.65
CA ALA A 502 -24.08 -20.77 2.96
C ALA A 502 -24.93 -21.45 1.87
N ASP A 503 -26.12 -21.90 2.28
CA ASP A 503 -27.20 -22.26 1.37
C ASP A 503 -28.07 -21.03 1.14
N VAL A 504 -27.77 -20.28 0.07
CA VAL A 504 -28.43 -19.00 -0.25
C VAL A 504 -29.69 -19.25 -1.07
N SER A 505 -29.68 -20.24 -1.96
CA SER A 505 -30.84 -20.63 -2.77
C SER A 505 -31.97 -21.17 -1.88
N GLY A 506 -31.62 -21.94 -0.83
CA GLY A 506 -32.54 -22.42 0.18
C GLY A 506 -32.88 -21.42 1.29
N LEU A 507 -32.46 -20.15 1.18
CA LEU A 507 -32.87 -19.09 2.10
C LEU A 507 -34.29 -18.62 1.73
N ALA A 508 -35.23 -18.71 2.67
CA ALA A 508 -36.58 -18.23 2.44
C ALA A 508 -36.60 -16.70 2.26
N PRO A 509 -37.59 -16.15 1.53
CA PRO A 509 -37.78 -14.70 1.45
C PRO A 509 -37.86 -14.07 2.84
N PHE A 510 -37.21 -12.92 3.00
CA PHE A 510 -37.17 -12.13 4.22
C PHE A 510 -36.55 -12.87 5.42
N GLN A 511 -35.56 -13.71 5.14
CA GLN A 511 -34.73 -14.37 6.15
C GLN A 511 -33.26 -14.02 5.92
N SER A 512 -32.48 -14.02 7.01
CA SER A 512 -31.06 -13.75 7.02
C SER A 512 -30.29 -14.92 7.65
N ARG A 513 -29.02 -15.05 7.26
CA ARG A 513 -28.08 -16.03 7.83
C ARG A 513 -26.69 -15.41 7.92
N LEU A 514 -25.98 -15.72 9.00
CA LEU A 514 -24.55 -15.46 9.11
C LEU A 514 -23.77 -16.45 8.24
N SER A 515 -22.73 -15.97 7.57
CA SER A 515 -21.79 -16.77 6.81
C SER A 515 -20.39 -16.13 6.80
N THR A 516 -19.50 -16.68 5.99
CA THR A 516 -18.13 -16.20 5.80
C THR A 516 -17.81 -16.15 4.31
N LEU A 517 -17.19 -15.07 3.86
CA LEU A 517 -16.52 -14.99 2.56
C LEU A 517 -15.23 -15.82 2.62
N LEU A 518 -14.92 -16.60 1.58
CA LEU A 518 -13.83 -17.59 1.62
C LEU A 518 -12.83 -17.42 0.47
N TRP A 519 -11.54 -17.59 0.77
CA TRP A 519 -10.50 -17.67 -0.26
C TRP A 519 -10.61 -18.98 -1.07
N PRO A 520 -10.50 -18.94 -2.41
CA PRO A 520 -10.76 -20.10 -3.27
C PRO A 520 -9.92 -21.34 -2.95
N GLU A 521 -8.62 -21.16 -2.69
CA GLU A 521 -7.69 -22.27 -2.53
C GLU A 521 -7.53 -22.70 -1.06
N THR A 522 -7.43 -21.73 -0.15
CA THR A 522 -7.11 -22.01 1.25
C THR A 522 -8.35 -22.30 2.08
N GLY A 523 -9.52 -21.79 1.68
CA GLY A 523 -10.72 -21.77 2.53
C GLY A 523 -10.59 -20.90 3.77
N GLY A 524 -9.58 -20.02 3.81
CA GLY A 524 -9.45 -19.00 4.84
C GLY A 524 -10.55 -17.94 4.75
N ILE A 525 -10.91 -17.37 5.89
CA ILE A 525 -12.01 -16.41 5.98
C ILE A 525 -11.55 -15.01 5.54
N VAL A 526 -12.11 -14.53 4.44
CA VAL A 526 -11.90 -13.18 3.91
C VAL A 526 -12.59 -12.17 4.83
N ASP A 527 -13.85 -12.43 5.17
CA ASP A 527 -14.62 -11.67 6.15
C ASP A 527 -15.80 -12.52 6.63
N ASP A 528 -16.39 -12.19 7.78
CA ASP A 528 -17.72 -12.68 8.15
C ASP A 528 -18.82 -11.74 7.66
N THR A 529 -19.99 -12.28 7.32
CA THR A 529 -21.03 -11.52 6.64
C THR A 529 -22.44 -12.03 6.97
N ILE A 530 -23.42 -11.12 6.94
CA ILE A 530 -24.84 -11.49 7.00
C ILE A 530 -25.41 -11.40 5.59
N ILE A 531 -26.03 -12.49 5.13
CA ILE A 531 -26.75 -12.55 3.86
C ILE A 531 -28.24 -12.60 4.16
N THR A 532 -28.98 -11.64 3.61
CA THR A 532 -30.44 -11.54 3.73
C THR A 532 -31.09 -11.65 2.36
N ARG A 533 -32.09 -12.52 2.20
CA ARG A 533 -32.93 -12.54 1.00
C ARG A 533 -34.05 -11.52 1.16
N ILE A 534 -34.03 -10.44 0.39
CA ILE A 534 -35.01 -9.33 0.49
C ILE A 534 -35.99 -9.29 -0.70
N GLY A 535 -35.86 -10.22 -1.64
CA GLY A 535 -36.76 -10.41 -2.77
C GLY A 535 -36.52 -11.77 -3.42
N GLU A 536 -37.17 -12.03 -4.55
CA GLU A 536 -37.05 -13.32 -5.25
C GLU A 536 -35.61 -13.61 -5.67
N GLU A 537 -34.95 -12.64 -6.31
CA GLU A 537 -33.57 -12.74 -6.76
C GLU A 537 -32.72 -11.59 -6.19
N LYS A 538 -33.06 -11.08 -5.01
CA LYS A 538 -32.45 -9.90 -4.42
C LYS A 538 -31.96 -10.17 -3.01
N PHE A 539 -30.69 -9.88 -2.78
CA PHE A 539 -29.99 -10.15 -1.53
C PHE A 539 -29.32 -8.90 -1.00
N HIS A 540 -29.55 -8.62 0.28
CA HIS A 540 -28.82 -7.61 1.05
C HIS A 540 -27.73 -8.30 1.86
N VAL A 541 -26.48 -7.94 1.59
CA VAL A 541 -25.28 -8.55 2.18
C VAL A 541 -24.52 -7.47 2.95
N VAL A 542 -24.24 -7.71 4.22
CA VAL A 542 -23.54 -6.75 5.09
C VAL A 542 -22.17 -7.32 5.48
N THR A 543 -21.11 -6.54 5.28
CA THR A 543 -19.72 -6.90 5.66
C THR A 543 -19.12 -5.87 6.62
N ASN A 544 -17.97 -6.20 7.22
CA ASN A 544 -17.35 -5.38 8.25
C ASN A 544 -16.70 -4.12 7.68
N ALA A 545 -16.84 -2.99 8.39
CA ALA A 545 -16.26 -1.72 7.96
C ALA A 545 -14.73 -1.77 7.79
N GLY A 546 -14.04 -2.43 8.72
CA GLY A 546 -12.57 -2.60 8.67
C GLY A 546 -12.08 -3.42 7.48
N CYS A 547 -12.97 -4.20 6.86
CA CYS A 547 -12.68 -5.04 5.70
C CYS A 547 -13.07 -4.39 4.37
N ARG A 548 -13.68 -3.19 4.38
CA ARG A 548 -14.27 -2.54 3.20
C ARG A 548 -13.38 -2.59 1.95
N GLU A 549 -12.15 -2.12 2.04
CA GLU A 549 -11.25 -2.11 0.87
C GLU A 549 -10.94 -3.52 0.36
N LYS A 550 -10.73 -4.46 1.30
CA LYS A 550 -10.44 -5.85 0.98
C LYS A 550 -11.65 -6.55 0.35
N ASP A 551 -12.84 -6.37 0.92
CA ASP A 551 -14.08 -6.99 0.45
C ASP A 551 -14.48 -6.47 -0.92
N LEU A 552 -14.34 -5.17 -1.17
CA LEU A 552 -14.63 -4.58 -2.49
C LEU A 552 -13.70 -5.16 -3.56
N LYS A 553 -12.39 -5.23 -3.29
CA LYS A 553 -11.42 -5.86 -4.20
C LYS A 553 -11.70 -7.35 -4.38
N TYR A 554 -12.08 -8.04 -3.30
CA TYR A 554 -12.46 -9.44 -3.35
C TYR A 554 -13.67 -9.66 -4.26
N PHE A 555 -14.78 -8.94 -4.04
CA PHE A 555 -15.97 -9.04 -4.88
C PHE A 555 -15.69 -8.68 -6.34
N ASP A 556 -14.97 -7.58 -6.61
CA ASP A 556 -14.58 -7.21 -7.98
C ASP A 556 -13.81 -8.34 -8.67
N SER A 557 -12.82 -8.94 -7.98
CA SER A 557 -12.05 -10.06 -8.49
C SER A 557 -12.91 -11.30 -8.72
N GLN A 558 -13.80 -11.64 -7.78
CA GLN A 558 -14.66 -12.82 -7.90
C GLN A 558 -15.74 -12.66 -8.97
N LEU A 559 -16.28 -11.46 -9.16
CA LEU A 559 -17.21 -11.18 -10.26
C LEU A 559 -16.54 -11.37 -11.62
N ALA A 560 -15.26 -11.00 -11.74
CA ALA A 560 -14.49 -11.20 -12.96
C ALA A 560 -14.07 -12.66 -13.22
N THR A 561 -13.82 -13.45 -12.17
CA THR A 561 -13.12 -14.75 -12.28
C THR A 561 -13.95 -15.97 -11.91
N SER A 562 -15.07 -15.82 -11.20
CA SER A 562 -15.85 -16.97 -10.69
C SER A 562 -16.57 -17.79 -11.77
N GLY A 563 -16.69 -17.25 -12.99
CA GLY A 563 -17.45 -17.87 -14.08
C GLY A 563 -18.96 -17.88 -13.87
N VAL A 564 -19.47 -17.17 -12.87
CA VAL A 564 -20.91 -16.97 -12.64
C VAL A 564 -21.32 -15.65 -13.32
N PRO A 565 -22.37 -15.62 -14.16
CA PRO A 565 -22.75 -14.42 -14.91
C PRO A 565 -23.49 -13.43 -14.00
N VAL A 566 -22.74 -12.74 -13.14
CA VAL A 566 -23.14 -11.57 -12.36
C VAL A 566 -22.27 -10.41 -12.84
N SER A 567 -22.87 -9.34 -13.35
CA SER A 567 -22.16 -8.13 -13.78
C SER A 567 -22.14 -7.08 -12.68
N LYS A 568 -21.34 -6.02 -12.86
CA LYS A 568 -21.39 -4.83 -12.00
C LYS A 568 -22.76 -4.14 -11.98
N ASP A 569 -23.65 -4.43 -12.93
CA ASP A 569 -25.01 -3.89 -12.94
C ASP A 569 -25.93 -4.60 -11.94
N THR A 570 -25.54 -5.82 -11.53
CA THR A 570 -26.28 -6.70 -10.61
C THR A 570 -25.70 -6.71 -9.19
N TRP A 571 -24.62 -5.99 -8.95
CA TRP A 571 -24.02 -5.79 -7.63
C TRP A 571 -23.72 -4.31 -7.40
N ARG A 572 -24.14 -3.76 -6.25
CA ARG A 572 -23.80 -2.39 -5.86
C ARG A 572 -23.58 -2.26 -4.36
N VAL A 573 -22.82 -1.24 -3.98
CA VAL A 573 -22.67 -0.79 -2.59
C VAL A 573 -23.67 0.32 -2.33
N GLU A 574 -24.48 0.17 -1.30
CA GLU A 574 -25.41 1.21 -0.85
C GLU A 574 -24.65 2.25 -0.02
N ASN A 575 -24.39 3.42 -0.61
CA ASN A 575 -23.62 4.49 0.02
C ASN A 575 -24.49 5.57 0.69
N ASN A 576 -25.81 5.55 0.47
CA ASN A 576 -26.76 6.54 1.01
C ASN A 576 -27.79 5.86 1.93
N GLY A 577 -27.29 5.17 2.96
CA GLY A 577 -28.10 4.51 3.97
C GLY A 577 -27.49 4.60 5.37
N GLY A 578 -28.33 4.50 6.40
CA GLY A 578 -27.94 4.48 7.81
C GLY A 578 -28.30 3.15 8.46
N LEU A 579 -27.58 2.76 9.51
CA LEU A 579 -27.85 1.51 10.22
C LEU A 579 -27.68 1.69 11.73
N VAL A 580 -28.71 1.34 12.49
CA VAL A 580 -28.65 1.30 13.97
C VAL A 580 -29.05 -0.06 14.48
N ALA A 581 -28.44 -0.47 15.59
CA ALA A 581 -28.81 -1.70 16.29
C ALA A 581 -29.46 -1.35 17.63
N LEU A 582 -30.76 -1.66 17.77
CA LEU A 582 -31.52 -1.60 19.01
C LEU A 582 -31.42 -2.95 19.71
N GLN A 583 -30.73 -3.05 20.84
CA GLN A 583 -30.36 -4.32 21.48
C GLN A 583 -30.71 -4.32 22.95
N GLY A 584 -31.26 -5.42 23.47
CA GLY A 584 -31.63 -5.61 24.87
C GLY A 584 -33.07 -6.09 25.04
N PRO A 585 -33.44 -6.61 26.23
CA PRO A 585 -34.78 -7.18 26.50
C PRO A 585 -35.94 -6.20 26.26
N LYS A 586 -35.71 -4.88 26.29
CA LYS A 586 -36.74 -3.86 26.00
C LYS A 586 -36.87 -3.47 24.53
N ALA A 587 -36.01 -4.00 23.66
CA ALA A 587 -35.95 -3.60 22.24
C ALA A 587 -37.28 -3.79 21.51
N ALA A 588 -37.96 -4.93 21.70
CA ALA A 588 -39.21 -5.22 20.99
C ALA A 588 -40.37 -4.31 21.43
N GLU A 589 -40.46 -4.00 22.72
CA GLU A 589 -41.45 -3.07 23.29
C GLU A 589 -41.28 -1.66 22.70
N ILE A 590 -40.04 -1.18 22.65
CA ILE A 590 -39.69 0.14 22.14
C ILE A 590 -39.96 0.24 20.64
N LEU A 591 -39.52 -0.76 19.87
CA LEU A 591 -39.75 -0.79 18.43
C LEU A 591 -41.25 -0.80 18.11
N LYS A 592 -42.03 -1.61 18.84
CA LYS A 592 -43.49 -1.66 18.66
C LYS A 592 -44.16 -0.30 18.84
N ALA A 593 -43.72 0.48 19.81
CA ALA A 593 -44.29 1.80 20.09
C ALA A 593 -44.10 2.80 18.94
N VAL A 594 -43.02 2.66 18.16
CA VAL A 594 -42.72 3.55 17.03
C VAL A 594 -43.16 2.98 15.68
N LEU A 595 -43.69 1.76 15.59
CA LEU A 595 -44.15 1.21 14.31
C LEU A 595 -45.41 1.96 13.81
N ALA A 596 -45.35 2.37 12.54
CA ALA A 596 -46.51 2.89 11.80
C ALA A 596 -47.19 1.78 10.98
N THR A 597 -46.43 0.77 10.56
CA THR A 597 -46.94 -0.45 9.92
C THR A 597 -47.43 -1.43 10.98
N ASP A 598 -48.60 -2.03 10.77
CA ASP A 598 -49.12 -3.07 11.66
C ASP A 598 -48.34 -4.37 11.47
N VAL A 599 -47.48 -4.69 12.44
CA VAL A 599 -46.64 -5.89 12.44
C VAL A 599 -46.64 -6.53 13.81
N ASP A 600 -46.93 -7.82 13.86
CA ASP A 600 -46.83 -8.61 15.08
C ASP A 600 -45.39 -9.11 15.30
N LEU A 601 -44.64 -8.37 16.13
CA LEU A 601 -43.27 -8.73 16.49
C LEU A 601 -43.15 -10.03 17.30
N SER A 602 -44.24 -10.60 17.84
CA SER A 602 -44.17 -11.89 18.56
C SER A 602 -43.89 -13.06 17.62
N THR A 603 -44.41 -12.99 16.39
CA THR A 603 -44.20 -13.99 15.33
C THR A 603 -42.91 -13.77 14.53
N PHE A 604 -42.19 -12.69 14.82
CA PHE A 604 -41.02 -12.26 14.08
C PHE A 604 -39.74 -12.84 14.71
N TYR A 605 -39.30 -14.03 14.29
CA TYR A 605 -38.19 -14.76 14.92
C TYR A 605 -36.80 -14.21 14.56
N PHE A 606 -35.79 -14.54 15.37
CA PHE A 606 -34.38 -14.22 15.06
C PHE A 606 -33.99 -14.68 13.64
N GLY A 607 -33.35 -13.79 12.90
CA GLY A 607 -33.00 -13.99 11.48
C GLY A 607 -34.11 -13.57 10.51
N SER A 608 -35.29 -13.18 11.00
CA SER A 608 -36.35 -12.66 10.13
C SER A 608 -36.11 -11.19 9.79
N VAL A 609 -36.60 -10.78 8.62
CA VAL A 609 -36.56 -9.40 8.13
C VAL A 609 -37.96 -8.93 7.75
N ILE A 610 -38.26 -7.66 7.96
CA ILE A 610 -39.48 -6.99 7.50
C ILE A 610 -39.14 -5.63 6.92
N PHE A 611 -40.03 -5.14 6.06
CA PHE A 611 -40.04 -3.76 5.61
C PHE A 611 -41.22 -3.05 6.27
N ALA A 612 -40.93 -1.98 7.01
CA ALA A 612 -41.94 -1.26 7.78
C ALA A 612 -41.66 0.24 7.80
N GLN A 613 -42.66 1.03 8.13
CA GLN A 613 -42.52 2.46 8.39
C GLN A 613 -42.61 2.74 9.88
N LEU A 614 -41.92 3.78 10.32
CA LEU A 614 -41.88 4.25 11.70
C LEU A 614 -42.62 5.58 11.84
N ARG A 615 -43.27 5.79 12.97
CA ARG A 615 -43.79 7.08 13.41
C ARG A 615 -42.58 7.94 13.82
N LEU A 616 -42.50 9.15 13.28
CA LEU A 616 -41.45 10.11 13.55
C LEU A 616 -42.00 11.29 14.36
N PRO A 617 -41.13 12.09 15.00
CA PRO A 617 -41.54 13.32 15.67
C PRO A 617 -42.37 14.25 14.77
N GLY A 618 -43.32 14.96 15.37
CA GLY A 618 -44.21 15.88 14.65
C GLY A 618 -45.31 15.20 13.83
N GLY A 619 -45.62 13.93 14.10
CA GLY A 619 -46.72 13.19 13.43
C GLY A 619 -46.39 12.72 12.01
N LYS A 620 -45.11 12.75 11.62
CA LYS A 620 -44.65 12.27 10.31
C LYS A 620 -44.45 10.75 10.32
N THR A 621 -44.37 10.18 9.13
CA THR A 621 -44.02 8.77 8.93
C THR A 621 -42.69 8.70 8.18
N SER A 622 -41.82 7.76 8.57
CA SER A 622 -40.54 7.54 7.90
C SER A 622 -40.73 6.97 6.50
N ARG A 623 -39.66 7.01 5.70
CA ARG A 623 -39.50 6.09 4.57
C ARG A 623 -39.58 4.64 5.06
N THR A 624 -39.86 3.71 4.14
CA THR A 624 -39.81 2.28 4.46
C THR A 624 -38.38 1.90 4.85
N VAL A 625 -38.23 1.34 6.05
CA VAL A 625 -36.97 0.85 6.59
C VAL A 625 -36.94 -0.68 6.55
N GLN A 626 -35.75 -1.25 6.41
CA GLN A 626 -35.54 -2.68 6.59
C GLN A 626 -35.24 -2.94 8.07
N ILE A 627 -36.02 -3.79 8.71
CA ILE A 627 -35.83 -4.20 10.10
C ILE A 627 -35.47 -5.68 10.11
N ALA A 628 -34.29 -6.03 10.60
CA ALA A 628 -33.86 -7.40 10.81
C ALA A 628 -33.82 -7.72 12.31
N ARG A 629 -34.46 -8.79 12.76
CA ARG A 629 -34.34 -9.22 14.16
C ARG A 629 -33.06 -10.01 14.36
N GLY A 630 -32.14 -9.42 15.11
CA GLY A 630 -30.85 -9.99 15.41
C GLY A 630 -29.90 -8.94 15.96
N GLY A 631 -28.63 -9.32 16.09
CA GLY A 631 -27.57 -8.39 16.45
C GLY A 631 -26.39 -9.03 17.17
N TYR A 632 -25.43 -8.17 17.48
CA TYR A 632 -24.07 -8.53 17.85
C TYR A 632 -23.78 -8.37 19.36
N THR A 633 -24.78 -8.61 20.21
CA THR A 633 -24.67 -8.41 21.68
C THR A 633 -25.01 -9.66 22.50
N GLY A 634 -25.61 -10.67 21.87
CA GLY A 634 -26.19 -11.82 22.55
C GLY A 634 -27.55 -11.56 23.20
N GLU A 635 -28.04 -10.33 23.21
CA GLU A 635 -29.42 -9.99 23.57
C GLU A 635 -30.37 -10.12 22.37
N ASP A 636 -31.67 -10.14 22.65
CA ASP A 636 -32.67 -9.87 21.61
C ASP A 636 -32.55 -8.43 21.09
N GLY A 637 -33.01 -8.18 19.87
CA GLY A 637 -32.90 -6.85 19.28
C GLY A 637 -33.12 -6.82 17.78
N PHE A 638 -32.94 -5.63 17.23
CA PHE A 638 -33.22 -5.33 15.83
C PHE A 638 -32.10 -4.46 15.24
N GLU A 639 -31.70 -4.78 14.02
CA GLU A 639 -30.92 -3.88 13.16
C GLU A 639 -31.89 -3.20 12.20
N ILE A 640 -31.89 -1.87 12.20
CA ILE A 640 -32.82 -1.05 11.43
C ILE A 640 -32.02 -0.25 10.41
N SER A 641 -32.16 -0.62 9.14
CA SER A 641 -31.49 0.03 8.03
C SER A 641 -32.41 1.00 7.31
N THR A 642 -31.94 2.22 7.15
CA THR A 642 -32.55 3.24 6.29
C THR A 642 -31.84 3.24 4.95
N PHE A 643 -32.60 3.17 3.87
CA PHE A 643 -32.06 3.26 2.51
C PHE A 643 -32.74 4.41 1.78
N ILE A 644 -31.93 5.23 1.12
CA ILE A 644 -32.42 6.21 0.14
C ILE A 644 -32.01 5.71 -1.24
N PRO A 645 -32.95 5.20 -2.05
CA PRO A 645 -32.66 4.73 -3.39
C PRO A 645 -31.93 5.79 -4.23
N ALA A 646 -31.02 5.34 -5.09
CA ALA A 646 -30.28 6.23 -5.98
C ALA A 646 -31.24 7.06 -6.86
N GLY A 647 -31.06 8.38 -6.86
CA GLY A 647 -31.91 9.31 -7.61
C GLY A 647 -33.12 9.86 -6.85
N GLU A 648 -33.41 9.38 -5.64
CA GLU A 648 -34.45 9.97 -4.79
C GLU A 648 -33.94 11.11 -3.90
N PRO A 649 -34.74 12.16 -3.66
CA PRO A 649 -34.35 13.28 -2.80
C PRO A 649 -34.35 12.86 -1.33
N GLY A 650 -33.24 13.08 -0.63
CA GLY A 650 -33.16 12.87 0.82
C GLY A 650 -31.74 12.76 1.33
N ASN A 651 -31.58 12.76 2.66
CA ASN A 651 -30.29 12.61 3.33
C ASN A 651 -30.41 11.52 4.40
N ALA A 652 -29.61 10.46 4.27
CA ALA A 652 -29.65 9.30 5.17
C ALA A 652 -29.36 9.70 6.62
N ALA A 653 -28.48 10.67 6.86
CA ALA A 653 -28.18 11.18 8.20
C ALA A 653 -29.40 11.84 8.85
N THR A 654 -30.17 12.62 8.09
CA THR A 654 -31.38 13.29 8.60
C THR A 654 -32.49 12.27 8.91
N GLU A 655 -32.71 11.29 8.02
CA GLU A 655 -33.68 10.21 8.23
C GLU A 655 -33.30 9.34 9.44
N LEU A 656 -32.02 8.98 9.55
CA LEU A 656 -31.49 8.21 10.67
C LEU A 656 -31.65 8.98 11.99
N THR A 657 -31.33 10.29 12.01
CA THR A 657 -31.48 11.14 13.20
C THR A 657 -32.93 11.20 13.67
N ALA A 658 -33.89 11.44 12.75
CA ALA A 658 -35.30 11.48 13.10
C ALA A 658 -35.81 10.13 13.65
N MET A 659 -35.32 9.03 13.10
CA MET A 659 -35.64 7.69 13.60
C MET A 659 -35.06 7.46 15.01
N VAL A 660 -33.80 7.83 15.23
CA VAL A 660 -33.16 7.73 16.56
C VAL A 660 -33.91 8.57 17.58
N GLU A 661 -34.28 9.81 17.25
CA GLU A 661 -35.10 10.65 18.14
C GLU A 661 -36.43 10.00 18.50
N SER A 662 -37.11 9.37 17.53
CA SER A 662 -38.35 8.64 17.78
C SER A 662 -38.15 7.47 18.74
N LEU A 663 -37.13 6.64 18.50
CA LEU A 663 -36.79 5.50 19.35
C LEU A 663 -36.42 5.95 20.76
N MET A 664 -35.59 6.99 20.89
CA MET A 664 -35.19 7.56 22.18
C MET A 664 -36.39 8.12 22.95
N ALA A 665 -37.31 8.81 22.27
CA ALA A 665 -38.53 9.31 22.90
C ALA A 665 -39.45 8.18 23.37
N ALA A 666 -39.62 7.12 22.57
CA ALA A 666 -40.45 5.96 22.93
C ALA A 666 -39.82 5.12 24.04
N GLY A 667 -38.49 5.01 24.07
CA GLY A 667 -37.77 4.25 25.08
C GLY A 667 -37.66 4.95 26.43
N GLY A 668 -37.57 6.29 26.45
CA GLY A 668 -37.37 7.05 27.68
C GLY A 668 -36.20 6.51 28.51
N ASP A 669 -36.44 6.26 29.79
CA ASP A 669 -35.42 5.70 30.70
C ASP A 669 -35.01 4.25 30.38
N ASN A 670 -35.76 3.54 29.52
CA ASN A 670 -35.45 2.18 29.09
C ASN A 670 -34.53 2.12 27.85
N LEU A 671 -34.13 3.25 27.27
CA LEU A 671 -33.24 3.29 26.12
C LEU A 671 -32.12 4.31 26.30
N LYS A 672 -30.88 3.88 26.01
CA LYS A 672 -29.71 4.75 25.97
C LYS A 672 -28.85 4.48 24.75
N LEU A 673 -28.11 5.48 24.30
CA LEU A 673 -27.04 5.29 23.34
C LEU A 673 -25.90 4.50 23.99
N ALA A 674 -25.30 3.58 23.25
CA ALA A 674 -24.16 2.79 23.70
C ALA A 674 -23.07 2.74 22.63
N GLY A 675 -21.82 2.82 23.08
CA GLY A 675 -20.65 2.89 22.21
C GLY A 675 -20.00 1.53 21.96
N LEU A 676 -18.99 1.53 21.10
CA LEU A 676 -18.26 0.32 20.69
C LEU A 676 -17.66 -0.47 21.86
N GLY A 677 -17.28 0.19 22.96
CA GLY A 677 -16.70 -0.50 24.13
C GLY A 677 -17.68 -1.44 24.83
N ALA A 678 -18.95 -1.02 24.99
CA ALA A 678 -19.98 -1.88 25.55
C ALA A 678 -20.30 -3.03 24.58
N ARG A 679 -20.37 -2.76 23.27
CA ARG A 679 -20.58 -3.76 22.22
C ARG A 679 -19.49 -4.85 22.24
N ASP A 680 -18.22 -4.49 22.39
CA ASP A 680 -17.11 -5.44 22.44
C ASP A 680 -17.16 -6.39 23.66
N THR A 681 -17.62 -5.91 24.81
CA THR A 681 -17.79 -6.79 25.98
C THR A 681 -19.04 -7.67 25.87
N LEU A 682 -20.14 -7.17 25.31
CA LEU A 682 -21.37 -7.94 25.07
C LEU A 682 -21.14 -9.08 24.07
N ARG A 683 -20.51 -8.79 22.92
CA ARG A 683 -20.18 -9.79 21.90
C ARG A 683 -19.23 -10.86 22.44
N LEU A 684 -18.27 -10.46 23.28
CA LEU A 684 -17.30 -11.39 23.85
C LEU A 684 -18.00 -12.36 24.80
N GLU A 685 -18.89 -11.87 25.67
CA GLU A 685 -19.72 -12.72 26.52
C GLU A 685 -20.61 -13.68 25.71
N ALA A 686 -21.11 -13.23 24.55
CA ALA A 686 -21.86 -14.05 23.60
C ALA A 686 -20.98 -15.01 22.77
N GLY A 687 -19.64 -14.98 22.93
CA GLY A 687 -18.71 -15.85 22.19
C GLY A 687 -18.56 -15.53 20.70
N MET A 688 -18.95 -14.33 20.28
CA MET A 688 -18.94 -13.89 18.88
C MET A 688 -17.56 -13.42 18.42
N CYS A 689 -17.22 -13.80 17.20
CA CYS A 689 -15.96 -13.46 16.56
C CYS A 689 -15.92 -12.03 16.06
N LEU A 690 -14.79 -11.35 16.26
CA LEU A 690 -14.47 -10.09 15.61
C LEU A 690 -13.39 -10.32 14.54
N TYR A 691 -13.67 -9.96 13.29
CA TYR A 691 -12.68 -10.07 12.20
C TYR A 691 -11.44 -9.21 12.48
N GLY A 692 -10.26 -9.73 12.12
CA GLY A 692 -8.97 -9.12 12.41
C GLY A 692 -8.40 -9.48 13.78
N HIS A 693 -9.22 -10.06 14.67
CA HIS A 693 -8.81 -10.55 15.99
C HIS A 693 -9.03 -12.06 16.11
N ASP A 694 -10.28 -12.50 15.96
CA ASP A 694 -10.67 -13.91 16.13
C ASP A 694 -10.72 -14.68 14.79
N LEU A 695 -10.81 -13.94 13.68
CA LEU A 695 -10.86 -14.44 12.30
C LEU A 695 -9.84 -13.67 11.46
N ASP A 696 -9.20 -14.38 10.53
CA ASP A 696 -8.28 -13.81 9.55
C ASP A 696 -8.25 -14.67 8.29
N ASP A 697 -7.51 -14.21 7.28
CA ASP A 697 -7.35 -14.90 5.99
C ASP A 697 -6.68 -16.29 6.12
N THR A 698 -6.09 -16.63 7.27
CA THR A 698 -5.45 -17.93 7.54
C THR A 698 -6.35 -18.91 8.27
N THR A 699 -7.51 -18.44 8.74
CA THR A 699 -8.40 -19.18 9.62
C THR A 699 -9.56 -19.75 8.83
N THR A 700 -9.78 -21.05 8.92
CA THR A 700 -10.94 -21.72 8.30
C THR A 700 -12.18 -21.70 9.23
N PRO A 701 -13.41 -21.81 8.69
CA PRO A 701 -14.62 -21.91 9.52
C PRO A 701 -14.61 -23.09 10.51
N VAL A 702 -13.88 -24.16 10.22
CA VAL A 702 -13.78 -25.32 11.14
C VAL A 702 -12.87 -25.03 12.32
N GLU A 703 -11.73 -24.35 12.10
CA GLU A 703 -10.83 -23.89 13.17
C GLU A 703 -11.53 -22.86 14.06
N ALA A 704 -12.28 -21.93 13.46
CA ALA A 704 -13.00 -20.87 14.17
C ALA A 704 -14.19 -21.36 15.01
N SER A 705 -14.47 -22.66 15.02
CA SER A 705 -15.67 -23.27 15.62
C SER A 705 -16.98 -22.73 14.99
N LEU A 706 -16.94 -22.42 13.69
CA LEU A 706 -18.05 -21.89 12.89
C LEU A 706 -18.63 -22.91 11.90
N SER A 707 -18.36 -24.21 12.02
CA SER A 707 -18.85 -25.24 11.08
C SER A 707 -20.37 -25.26 10.88
N TRP A 708 -21.13 -24.61 11.77
CA TRP A 708 -22.58 -24.44 11.66
C TRP A 708 -23.00 -23.50 10.51
N VAL A 709 -22.11 -22.64 9.99
CA VAL A 709 -22.39 -21.81 8.79
C VAL A 709 -22.38 -22.62 7.48
N ILE A 710 -21.99 -23.90 7.55
CA ILE A 710 -21.93 -24.83 6.42
C ILE A 710 -23.08 -25.85 6.59
N PRO A 711 -24.27 -25.60 6.02
CA PRO A 711 -25.42 -26.48 6.21
C PRO A 711 -25.23 -27.84 5.50
N PRO A 712 -25.99 -28.89 5.86
CA PRO A 712 -25.83 -30.24 5.31
C PRO A 712 -25.88 -30.30 3.78
N THR A 713 -26.74 -29.50 3.15
CA THR A 713 -26.86 -29.36 1.69
C THR A 713 -25.52 -28.99 1.05
N ARG A 714 -24.84 -27.99 1.63
CA ARG A 714 -23.54 -27.51 1.18
C ARG A 714 -22.38 -28.44 1.55
N ARG A 715 -22.47 -29.16 2.68
CA ARG A 715 -21.48 -30.19 3.04
C ARG A 715 -21.45 -31.35 2.04
N ALA A 716 -22.60 -31.71 1.48
CA ALA A 716 -22.70 -32.76 0.49
C ALA A 716 -22.30 -32.28 -0.92
N ALA A 717 -22.72 -31.08 -1.31
CA ALA A 717 -22.49 -30.55 -2.65
C ALA A 717 -21.09 -29.96 -2.86
N GLY A 718 -20.48 -29.36 -1.82
CA GLY A 718 -19.25 -28.59 -1.96
C GLY A 718 -19.40 -27.40 -2.91
N GLY A 719 -18.38 -27.16 -3.75
CA GLY A 719 -18.43 -26.18 -4.84
C GLY A 719 -18.22 -24.71 -4.45
N PHE A 720 -18.33 -24.39 -3.16
CA PHE A 720 -17.92 -23.10 -2.60
C PHE A 720 -16.39 -22.99 -2.48
N HIS A 721 -15.91 -21.76 -2.29
CA HIS A 721 -14.48 -21.47 -2.19
C HIS A 721 -13.82 -22.20 -1.02
N GLY A 722 -12.70 -22.88 -1.27
CA GLY A 722 -11.99 -23.68 -0.27
C GLY A 722 -12.72 -24.94 0.19
N ALA A 723 -13.76 -25.40 -0.52
CA ALA A 723 -14.53 -26.58 -0.13
C ALA A 723 -13.66 -27.83 0.09
N ASP A 724 -12.67 -28.08 -0.77
CA ASP A 724 -11.80 -29.26 -0.66
C ASP A 724 -11.02 -29.28 0.66
N VAL A 725 -10.57 -28.10 1.13
CA VAL A 725 -9.89 -27.96 2.41
C VAL A 725 -10.88 -28.08 3.56
N ILE A 726 -11.96 -27.30 3.53
CA ILE A 726 -12.91 -27.16 4.63
C ILE A 726 -13.68 -28.47 4.88
N LEU A 727 -14.15 -29.13 3.81
CA LEU A 727 -14.91 -30.38 3.93
C LEU A 727 -14.04 -31.51 4.49
N ALA A 728 -12.75 -31.57 4.13
CA ALA A 728 -11.81 -32.52 4.71
C ALA A 728 -11.58 -32.29 6.22
N GLN A 729 -11.65 -31.04 6.69
CA GLN A 729 -11.49 -30.65 8.09
C GLN A 729 -12.72 -30.98 8.97
N LEU A 730 -13.93 -31.04 8.40
CA LEU A 730 -15.17 -31.27 9.15
C LEU A 730 -15.18 -32.60 9.91
N LYS A 731 -14.50 -33.62 9.38
CA LYS A 731 -14.36 -34.92 10.03
C LYS A 731 -13.15 -34.89 10.97
N PRO A 732 -13.32 -35.06 12.29
CA PRO A 732 -12.20 -35.03 13.24
C PRO A 732 -11.16 -36.12 12.96
N LYS A 733 -9.89 -35.86 13.31
CA LYS A 733 -8.78 -36.84 13.18
C LYS A 733 -9.08 -38.17 13.87
N SER A 734 -9.74 -38.13 15.03
CA SER A 734 -10.17 -39.33 15.77
C SER A 734 -11.18 -40.22 15.05
N LYS A 735 -11.85 -39.70 14.01
CA LYS A 735 -12.77 -40.46 13.14
C LYS A 735 -12.16 -40.76 11.77
N GLY A 736 -10.85 -40.54 11.59
CA GLY A 736 -10.15 -40.73 10.31
C GLY A 736 -10.52 -39.67 9.27
N GLY A 737 -10.64 -38.41 9.67
CA GLY A 737 -10.67 -37.25 8.77
C GLY A 737 -9.41 -36.39 8.91
N LYS A 738 -9.25 -35.36 8.07
CA LYS A 738 -8.10 -34.44 8.16
C LYS A 738 -8.12 -33.65 9.47
N GLY A 739 -9.31 -33.32 9.97
CA GLY A 739 -9.52 -32.50 11.16
C GLY A 739 -8.79 -31.16 11.06
N VAL A 740 -8.50 -30.54 12.21
CA VAL A 740 -7.77 -29.27 12.32
C VAL A 740 -6.66 -29.40 13.35
N ASP A 741 -5.68 -28.50 13.31
CA ASP A 741 -4.55 -28.49 14.25
C ASP A 741 -4.78 -27.58 15.47
N ARG A 742 -5.68 -26.59 15.32
CA ARG A 742 -6.09 -25.66 16.37
C ARG A 742 -7.60 -25.42 16.34
N ARG A 743 -8.19 -25.00 17.46
CA ARG A 743 -9.59 -24.62 17.57
C ARG A 743 -9.77 -23.39 18.43
N ARG A 744 -10.70 -22.52 18.03
CA ARG A 744 -11.16 -21.40 18.84
C ARG A 744 -12.02 -21.91 19.99
N VAL A 745 -11.65 -21.53 21.22
CA VAL A 745 -12.37 -21.85 22.45
C VAL A 745 -12.46 -20.64 23.37
N GLY A 746 -13.29 -20.73 24.40
CA GLY A 746 -13.35 -19.73 25.49
C GLY A 746 -12.49 -20.14 26.68
N PHE A 747 -12.06 -19.15 27.47
CA PHE A 747 -11.26 -19.32 28.68
C PHE A 747 -11.86 -18.50 29.84
N LEU A 748 -11.92 -19.11 31.02
CA LEU A 748 -12.01 -18.39 32.30
C LEU A 748 -10.60 -18.26 32.86
N ILE A 749 -10.20 -17.05 33.28
CA ILE A 749 -8.84 -16.78 33.73
C ILE A 749 -8.86 -16.26 35.17
N ASP A 750 -8.01 -16.83 36.02
CA ASP A 750 -7.90 -16.46 37.41
C ASP A 750 -7.03 -15.20 37.62
N GLY A 751 -7.35 -14.46 38.68
CA GLY A 751 -6.63 -13.26 39.08
C GLY A 751 -7.18 -11.96 38.49
N PRO A 752 -6.58 -10.81 38.85
CA PRO A 752 -7.20 -9.51 38.65
C PRO A 752 -6.99 -8.92 37.24
N ALA A 753 -6.01 -9.41 36.47
CA ALA A 753 -5.67 -8.84 35.17
C ALA A 753 -6.27 -9.69 34.03
N PRO A 754 -6.99 -9.08 33.06
CA PRO A 754 -7.47 -9.80 31.89
C PRO A 754 -6.30 -10.16 30.96
N ALA A 755 -6.38 -11.33 30.32
CA ALA A 755 -5.51 -11.62 29.18
C ALA A 755 -5.94 -10.78 27.99
N ARG A 756 -4.98 -10.13 27.34
CA ARG A 756 -5.21 -9.38 26.10
C ARG A 756 -4.79 -10.24 24.92
N GLU A 757 -5.18 -9.79 23.73
CA GLU A 757 -4.74 -10.37 22.47
C GLU A 757 -3.22 -10.60 22.44
N GLY A 758 -2.81 -11.74 21.90
CA GLY A 758 -1.40 -12.16 21.85
C GLY A 758 -0.89 -12.85 23.12
N ALA A 759 -1.67 -12.85 24.23
CA ALA A 759 -1.26 -13.58 25.44
C ALA A 759 -1.08 -15.08 25.14
N ILE A 760 0.03 -15.63 25.61
CA ILE A 760 0.42 -17.02 25.35
C ILE A 760 -0.38 -17.96 26.26
N ILE A 761 -0.92 -19.01 25.66
CA ILE A 761 -1.57 -20.11 26.39
C ILE A 761 -0.55 -21.24 26.53
N GLN A 762 -0.31 -21.68 27.77
CA GLN A 762 0.63 -22.73 28.13
C GLN A 762 -0.11 -24.00 28.59
N GLY A 763 0.45 -25.16 28.23
CA GLY A 763 0.00 -26.45 28.75
C GLY A 763 0.66 -26.78 30.09
N LYS A 764 0.57 -28.04 30.51
CA LYS A 764 0.99 -28.50 31.86
C LYS A 764 2.49 -28.38 32.10
N ASP A 765 3.31 -28.35 31.05
CA ASP A 765 4.77 -28.33 31.13
C ASP A 765 5.34 -26.96 30.75
N GLY A 766 4.49 -25.92 30.70
CA GLY A 766 4.86 -24.56 30.30
C GLY A 766 5.04 -24.38 28.78
N GLU A 767 4.76 -25.42 28.00
CA GLU A 767 4.85 -25.40 26.54
C GLU A 767 3.74 -24.54 25.92
N LYS A 768 4.05 -23.79 24.87
CA LYS A 768 3.05 -22.99 24.16
C LYS A 768 2.07 -23.91 23.43
N VAL A 769 0.79 -23.85 23.83
CA VAL A 769 -0.31 -24.63 23.22
C VAL A 769 -1.34 -23.76 22.51
N GLY A 770 -1.23 -22.43 22.59
CA GLY A 770 -2.18 -21.54 21.96
C GLY A 770 -1.88 -20.06 22.16
N VAL A 771 -2.82 -19.23 21.72
CA VAL A 771 -2.78 -17.77 21.85
C VAL A 771 -4.18 -17.21 22.06
N VAL A 772 -4.30 -16.20 22.92
CA VAL A 772 -5.52 -15.41 23.13
C VAL A 772 -5.72 -14.46 21.94
N THR A 773 -6.95 -14.42 21.42
CA THR A 773 -7.36 -13.51 20.33
C THR A 773 -8.15 -12.32 20.85
N SER A 774 -9.07 -12.55 21.79
CA SER A 774 -9.90 -11.50 22.41
C SER A 774 -9.96 -11.72 23.90
N GLY A 775 -9.86 -10.68 24.73
CA GLY A 775 -9.99 -10.85 26.18
C GLY A 775 -10.23 -9.56 26.97
N SER A 776 -11.15 -9.66 27.94
CA SER A 776 -11.56 -8.55 28.81
C SER A 776 -12.23 -9.07 30.10
N PRO A 777 -12.37 -8.21 31.12
CA PRO A 777 -13.23 -8.52 32.27
C PRO A 777 -14.70 -8.54 31.82
N SER A 778 -15.41 -9.61 32.15
CA SER A 778 -16.86 -9.74 31.91
C SER A 778 -17.64 -8.92 32.95
N PRO A 779 -18.40 -7.88 32.53
CA PRO A 779 -19.24 -7.11 33.44
C PRO A 779 -20.37 -7.91 34.07
N SER A 780 -20.89 -8.93 33.36
CA SER A 780 -21.99 -9.78 33.83
C SER A 780 -21.52 -10.85 34.83
N LEU A 781 -20.36 -11.48 34.57
CA LEU A 781 -19.85 -12.59 35.39
C LEU A 781 -18.92 -12.14 36.52
N GLY A 782 -18.36 -10.94 36.44
CA GLY A 782 -17.34 -10.47 37.39
C GLY A 782 -16.03 -11.26 37.31
N LYS A 783 -15.76 -11.91 36.17
CA LYS A 783 -14.58 -12.76 35.92
C LYS A 783 -13.84 -12.30 34.67
N ASN A 784 -12.56 -12.63 34.55
CA ASN A 784 -11.82 -12.42 33.31
C ASN A 784 -12.13 -13.54 32.31
N ILE A 785 -12.59 -13.15 31.13
CA ILE A 785 -12.92 -14.06 30.03
C ILE A 785 -12.04 -13.76 28.82
N ALA A 786 -11.74 -14.79 28.05
CA ALA A 786 -11.00 -14.64 26.80
C ALA A 786 -11.43 -15.69 25.77
N MET A 787 -11.30 -15.37 24.50
CA MET A 787 -11.32 -16.32 23.39
C MET A 787 -9.91 -16.48 22.84
N GLY A 788 -9.62 -17.64 22.27
CA GLY A 788 -8.32 -17.88 21.65
C GLY A 788 -8.26 -19.23 20.95
N TYR A 789 -7.19 -19.42 20.18
CA TYR A 789 -6.92 -20.69 19.51
C TYR A 789 -6.01 -21.55 20.38
N ILE A 790 -6.44 -22.78 20.61
CA ILE A 790 -5.66 -23.81 21.31
C ILE A 790 -5.46 -25.03 20.41
N LYS A 791 -4.35 -25.73 20.58
CA LYS A 791 -4.04 -27.00 19.90
C LYS A 791 -5.21 -27.99 19.99
N ASP A 792 -5.51 -28.65 18.87
CA ASP A 792 -6.52 -29.71 18.82
C ASP A 792 -6.18 -30.84 19.82
N GLY A 793 -7.20 -31.39 20.46
CA GLY A 793 -7.05 -32.30 21.61
C GLY A 793 -7.15 -31.61 22.98
N LEU A 794 -6.79 -30.32 23.10
CA LEU A 794 -6.91 -29.55 24.37
C LEU A 794 -8.17 -28.68 24.44
N HIS A 795 -8.95 -28.59 23.36
CA HIS A 795 -10.13 -27.73 23.22
C HIS A 795 -11.36 -28.14 24.07
N LYS A 796 -11.30 -29.25 24.82
CA LYS A 796 -12.44 -29.71 25.62
C LYS A 796 -12.70 -28.77 26.79
N ALA A 797 -13.96 -28.40 27.02
CA ALA A 797 -14.33 -27.65 28.21
C ALA A 797 -13.92 -28.42 29.47
N GLY A 798 -13.33 -27.73 30.43
CA GLY A 798 -12.77 -28.33 31.63
C GLY A 798 -11.25 -28.47 31.63
N THR A 799 -10.60 -28.44 30.45
CA THR A 799 -9.14 -28.52 30.35
C THR A 799 -8.48 -27.35 31.08
N GLU A 800 -7.57 -27.67 31.98
CA GLU A 800 -6.73 -26.71 32.70
C GLU A 800 -5.53 -26.32 31.83
N VAL A 801 -5.28 -25.02 31.75
CA VAL A 801 -4.16 -24.41 31.04
C VAL A 801 -3.68 -23.20 31.83
N ASP A 802 -2.56 -22.62 31.43
CA ASP A 802 -2.10 -21.36 31.97
C ASP A 802 -2.08 -20.27 30.88
N VAL A 803 -2.21 -19.01 31.29
CA VAL A 803 -2.06 -17.84 30.42
C VAL A 803 -1.01 -16.91 30.97
N VAL A 804 -0.07 -16.49 30.11
CA VAL A 804 1.00 -15.57 30.46
C VAL A 804 0.52 -14.14 30.33
N ILE A 805 0.35 -13.45 31.46
CA ILE A 805 -0.12 -12.07 31.53
C ILE A 805 0.96 -11.22 32.20
N ARG A 806 1.55 -10.26 31.47
CA ARG A 806 2.63 -9.39 31.98
C ARG A 806 3.77 -10.19 32.63
N ASN A 807 4.25 -11.23 31.94
CA ASN A 807 5.27 -12.18 32.39
C ASN A 807 4.91 -12.98 33.66
N LYS A 808 3.64 -13.01 34.06
CA LYS A 808 3.14 -13.84 35.15
C LYS A 808 2.19 -14.89 34.62
N THR A 809 2.43 -16.14 34.99
CA THR A 809 1.55 -17.26 34.70
C THR A 809 0.28 -17.14 35.56
N ARG A 810 -0.88 -17.34 34.94
CA ARG A 810 -2.19 -17.33 35.56
C ARG A 810 -2.96 -18.57 35.14
N ALA A 811 -3.50 -19.29 36.12
CA ALA A 811 -4.37 -20.42 35.88
C ALA A 811 -5.57 -19.99 35.04
N ALA A 812 -5.90 -20.80 34.05
CA ALA A 812 -7.04 -20.62 33.19
C ALA A 812 -7.69 -21.97 32.88
N LYS A 813 -8.96 -21.91 32.47
CA LYS A 813 -9.74 -23.11 32.17
C LYS A 813 -10.50 -22.92 30.88
N VAL A 814 -10.34 -23.88 29.97
CA VAL A 814 -11.15 -23.94 28.76
C VAL A 814 -12.62 -24.07 29.15
N THR A 815 -13.47 -23.19 28.63
CA THR A 815 -14.90 -23.14 28.92
C THR A 815 -15.73 -23.16 27.64
N LYS A 816 -17.00 -23.55 27.78
CA LYS A 816 -17.95 -23.46 26.68
C LYS A 816 -18.29 -22.00 26.41
N MET A 817 -18.54 -21.70 25.14
CA MET A 817 -19.12 -20.44 24.69
C MET A 817 -20.56 -20.70 24.20
N PRO A 818 -21.48 -19.74 24.36
CA PRO A 818 -21.27 -18.40 24.93
C PRO A 818 -20.97 -18.44 26.45
N PHE A 819 -20.28 -17.42 26.98
CA PHE A 819 -19.95 -17.34 28.42
C PHE A 819 -21.16 -16.94 29.25
N VAL A 820 -22.02 -16.11 28.67
CA VAL A 820 -23.34 -15.74 29.18
C VAL A 820 -24.36 -16.22 28.17
N GLN A 821 -25.45 -16.84 28.64
CA GLN A 821 -26.51 -17.33 27.75
C GLN A 821 -27.04 -16.21 26.86
N THR A 822 -27.23 -16.50 25.57
CA THR A 822 -27.85 -15.56 24.64
C THR A 822 -29.38 -15.59 24.75
N ASN A 823 -30.00 -14.43 24.60
CA ASN A 823 -31.44 -14.20 24.80
C ASN A 823 -32.19 -13.95 23.48
N TYR A 824 -31.72 -14.51 22.37
CA TYR A 824 -32.38 -14.33 21.08
C TYR A 824 -33.81 -14.85 21.07
N TRP A 825 -34.72 -14.05 20.52
CA TRP A 825 -36.12 -14.45 20.37
C TRP A 825 -36.28 -15.59 19.37
N LYS A 826 -36.79 -16.72 19.83
CA LYS A 826 -37.06 -17.91 19.02
C LYS A 826 -38.54 -18.32 19.04
N GLY A 827 -39.41 -17.45 19.57
CA GLY A 827 -40.78 -17.80 19.95
C GLY A 827 -40.87 -18.34 21.37
N GLU A 828 -42.10 -18.51 21.84
CA GLU A 828 -42.43 -19.18 23.11
C GLU A 828 -42.29 -20.71 23.02
#